data_AF-A0A940TQG0-F1
#
_entry.id   AF-A0A940TQG0-F1
#
_cell.length_a   1.000
_cell.length_b   1.000
_cell.length_c   1.000
_cell.angle_alpha   90.00
_cell.angle_beta   90.00
_cell.angle_gamma   90.00
#
_symmetry.space_group_name_H-M   'P 1'
#
loop_
_entity.id
_entity.type
_entity.pdbx_description
1 polymer ?
#
loop_
_entity_poly.entity_id
_entity_poly.type
_entity_poly.pdbx_seq_one_letter_code
_entity_poly.pdbx_strand_id
1 'polypeptide(L)'
;MAGSKNGDEKYLVIFQPSGCRGYIQKGKTLKEASVALGVDLEGVCGEKAICGTCKVRIEEGNFEKYGIKSTRENLSPMGMTEKKFFNLRQQQDGYRLACQTHILGNVVIFVPEESRMGKQVVRKAATNRPMRVNPAVRKYCVELLKATLDNNVGDWERLQAELSKNFNLNHLTIDYEVLLDLQNIVREGDWKVTVSVWHGKEIIKIEPGFVEKAYGLAVDVGTSTVAGYLCDLTDGSVVTTASMMNPQVVYGEDVMSRISYTMTNPTGLEILNNAIIDGLNGIVSEVAAAAKIKRTDIVDMTLVGNTCMHHIFLNINPKYIGLSPFPPSLHHSLDIKARDWGLKMPPEVETGDKGTYPPCQVACPAGINGQDFLYLIAQGKFSEALEVVRLSFPFAGVLGRICTHPCESECERGKVEEPLSIRSLHRFVADVERKAGRPKAIPAEKSREEKIAVIGSGPSGLGCAYELVRRGYSVTVFESAPKAGGMMRYGIPEYRLPKEVLDDEIRYIEELGVEIKTNMPVKNAEDLFKQGYKAIFLATGAWTSQKIGVPGEESEGVVYALDFLKNVNSGAKVKLGNKVVVIGGGSVAIDAARLSRRLGAKEVHLICLESTDLTCKDRMPAQDLEIEQAKEEGVIVHPCLGIKKIMTEKGKVVGLDTVQCTSVINEEGKFAPEFGEGEAPTIMADMVIVAIGQRPVDKDFVEVERMPSKTIKIDETTFETNMKGVFAGGDVVTGPANAVRAIAAGKEAATSIEFYLAGMDLKTARPAPPKRIEEVPKEGVEKEPRTVMPVIPIEKRMSFNEVEIGFDQEMATQESRRCLNCSVYAQKEVLEGAECRSLGIRINPGSYVHVLPIEAGFVGADNVGVLIAETPYNQDSIELVIDIGTNGELILGNRERLISASCATGPAFEGAEMKFGMRAAPGAIEKIVIDRETKEVRFKVIDREQWNTELPPEEVRAKGICGSGIIDVVPQLFLAGIIDKTGRFSKDVNTPRLRETDGQMEFVIAWAKETSIGQDVVICQNDVRAIQLAKAAMYAGSKIL
;
A
#
# COMPACT_ATOMS: atom_id res chain seq x y z
N MET A 1 -57.90 41.44 8.70
CA MET A 1 -58.36 40.41 7.74
C MET A 1 -57.32 40.35 6.63
N ALA A 2 -56.65 39.28 6.23
CA ALA A 2 -56.57 37.85 6.53
C ALA A 2 -55.10 37.47 6.19
N GLY A 3 -54.37 36.58 6.86
CA GLY A 3 -54.64 35.14 6.96
C GLY A 3 -53.90 34.35 5.86
N SER A 4 -52.71 33.81 6.19
CA SER A 4 -51.99 32.67 5.58
C SER A 4 -51.46 32.73 4.14
N LYS A 5 -50.18 32.35 3.96
CA LYS A 5 -49.74 31.17 3.17
C LYS A 5 -48.30 30.80 3.55
N ASN A 6 -48.16 30.09 4.67
CA ASN A 6 -46.90 29.44 5.08
C ASN A 6 -46.97 27.91 4.87
N GLY A 7 -47.79 27.45 3.91
CA GLY A 7 -48.23 26.04 3.82
C GLY A 7 -47.82 25.26 2.55
N ASP A 8 -47.17 25.86 1.57
CA ASP A 8 -46.94 25.22 0.25
C ASP A 8 -45.51 24.70 0.03
N GLU A 9 -44.63 24.79 1.02
CA GLU A 9 -43.27 24.28 0.86
C GLU A 9 -43.26 22.74 0.89
N LYS A 10 -42.99 22.13 -0.27
CA LYS A 10 -42.87 20.68 -0.45
C LYS A 10 -41.43 20.32 -0.76
N TYR A 11 -40.99 19.20 -0.20
CA TYR A 11 -39.66 18.65 -0.39
C TYR A 11 -39.73 17.30 -1.08
N LEU A 12 -38.75 17.02 -1.93
CA LEU A 12 -38.60 15.73 -2.58
C LEU A 12 -38.12 14.69 -1.56
N VAL A 13 -38.92 13.66 -1.33
CA VAL A 13 -38.58 12.52 -0.48
C VAL A 13 -38.44 11.30 -1.36
N ILE A 14 -37.35 10.57 -1.19
CA ILE A 14 -37.02 9.38 -1.97
C ILE A 14 -36.81 8.23 -0.99
N PHE A 15 -37.64 7.18 -1.12
CA PHE A 15 -37.46 5.96 -0.35
C PHE A 15 -36.68 4.95 -1.17
N GLN A 16 -35.50 4.60 -0.67
CA GLN A 16 -34.70 3.51 -1.18
C GLN A 16 -34.93 2.28 -0.30
N PRO A 17 -35.10 1.10 -0.90
CA PRO A 17 -34.82 0.80 -2.31
C PRO A 17 -36.03 0.72 -3.23
N SER A 18 -37.23 1.03 -2.73
CA SER A 18 -38.45 0.90 -3.54
C SER A 18 -38.45 1.86 -4.74
N GLY A 19 -37.56 2.87 -4.75
CA GLY A 19 -37.51 3.92 -5.78
C GLY A 19 -38.67 4.89 -5.70
N CYS A 20 -39.61 4.69 -4.75
CA CYS A 20 -40.78 5.53 -4.57
C CYS A 20 -40.35 6.94 -4.17
N ARG A 21 -40.79 7.93 -4.96
CA ARG A 21 -40.40 9.32 -4.78
C ARG A 21 -41.56 10.26 -5.06
N GLY A 22 -41.58 11.37 -4.35
CA GLY A 22 -42.55 12.42 -4.58
C GLY A 22 -42.36 13.62 -3.67
N TYR A 23 -43.08 14.70 -3.99
CA TYR A 23 -43.03 15.95 -3.22
C TYR A 23 -43.98 15.88 -2.03
N ILE A 24 -43.41 15.86 -0.83
CA ILE A 24 -44.12 15.78 0.44
C ILE A 24 -44.10 17.14 1.13
N GLN A 25 -45.22 17.52 1.73
CA GLN A 25 -45.34 18.79 2.45
C GLN A 25 -44.39 18.83 3.67
N LYS A 26 -43.73 19.97 3.86
CA LYS A 26 -42.89 20.23 5.03
C LYS A 26 -43.62 19.93 6.34
N GLY A 27 -42.92 19.30 7.27
CA GLY A 27 -43.46 18.97 8.58
C GLY A 27 -44.29 17.69 8.64
N LYS A 28 -44.53 16.99 7.52
CA LYS A 28 -45.05 15.61 7.58
C LYS A 28 -44.00 14.65 8.11
N THR A 29 -44.44 13.55 8.72
CA THR A 29 -43.54 12.49 9.16
C THR A 29 -43.08 11.63 7.99
N LEU A 30 -41.94 10.95 8.14
CA LEU A 30 -41.49 9.95 7.18
C LEU A 30 -42.48 8.79 7.07
N LYS A 31 -43.26 8.49 8.12
CA LYS A 31 -44.31 7.48 8.06
C LYS A 31 -45.48 7.93 7.18
N GLU A 32 -45.95 9.16 7.32
CA GLU A 32 -46.98 9.73 6.44
C GLU A 32 -46.50 9.81 4.98
N ALA A 33 -45.23 10.16 4.76
CA ALA A 33 -44.61 10.13 3.44
C ALA A 33 -44.58 8.72 2.84
N SER A 34 -44.27 7.70 3.65
CA SER A 34 -44.26 6.30 3.18
C SER A 34 -45.63 5.86 2.69
N VAL A 35 -46.71 6.22 3.39
CA VAL A 35 -48.09 5.88 3.00
C VAL A 35 -48.49 6.62 1.72
N ALA A 36 -48.16 7.92 1.62
CA ALA A 36 -48.48 8.72 0.45
C ALA A 36 -47.77 8.24 -0.83
N LEU A 37 -46.58 7.66 -0.69
CA LEU A 37 -45.75 7.18 -1.80
C LEU A 37 -45.83 5.65 -2.02
N GLY A 38 -46.72 4.96 -1.30
CA GLY A 38 -46.93 3.51 -1.46
C GLY A 38 -45.74 2.64 -1.01
N VAL A 39 -44.98 3.08 0.00
CA VAL A 39 -43.80 2.39 0.54
C VAL A 39 -44.21 1.45 1.67
N ASP A 40 -43.84 0.18 1.54
CA ASP A 40 -44.05 -0.86 2.54
C ASP A 40 -43.14 -0.61 3.77
N LEU A 41 -43.66 0.14 4.75
CA LEU A 41 -42.99 0.42 6.02
C LEU A 41 -43.85 -0.04 7.20
N GLU A 42 -43.34 -0.93 8.04
CA GLU A 42 -44.11 -1.57 9.11
C GLU A 42 -44.40 -0.62 10.29
N GLY A 43 -45.66 -0.54 10.71
CA GLY A 43 -46.12 0.44 11.71
C GLY A 43 -47.26 -0.06 12.59
N VAL A 44 -46.99 -1.07 13.42
CA VAL A 44 -48.00 -1.74 14.26
C VAL A 44 -48.54 -0.91 15.44
N CYS A 45 -47.86 0.17 15.82
CA CYS A 45 -48.24 0.96 17.02
C CYS A 45 -49.02 2.26 16.76
N GLY A 46 -49.40 2.55 15.51
CA GLY A 46 -50.12 3.78 15.17
C GLY A 46 -49.35 5.06 15.53
N GLU A 47 -48.06 5.11 15.17
CA GLU A 47 -47.17 6.28 15.34
C GLU A 47 -46.85 6.70 16.79
N LYS A 48 -47.18 5.85 17.78
CA LYS A 48 -46.91 6.10 19.21
C LYS A 48 -45.46 5.83 19.66
N ALA A 49 -44.57 5.43 18.74
CA ALA A 49 -43.15 5.13 19.01
C ALA A 49 -42.90 4.12 20.16
N ILE A 50 -43.72 3.07 20.25
CA ILE A 50 -43.59 2.00 21.27
C ILE A 50 -43.07 0.66 20.73
N CYS A 51 -43.19 0.41 19.41
CA CYS A 51 -42.84 -0.89 18.81
C CYS A 51 -41.45 -0.95 18.18
N GLY A 52 -40.90 0.20 17.77
CA GLY A 52 -39.60 0.27 17.10
C GLY A 52 -39.51 -0.40 15.73
N THR A 53 -40.63 -0.74 15.06
CA THR A 53 -40.63 -1.45 13.77
C THR A 53 -40.45 -0.55 12.55
N CYS A 54 -40.74 0.75 12.67
CA CYS A 54 -40.65 1.71 11.55
C CYS A 54 -39.27 2.35 11.41
N LYS A 55 -38.21 1.57 11.61
CA LYS A 55 -36.83 2.10 11.52
C LYS A 55 -36.52 2.45 10.08
N VAL A 56 -35.87 3.58 9.89
CA VAL A 56 -35.35 4.04 8.62
C VAL A 56 -33.96 4.64 8.85
N ARG A 57 -33.16 4.77 7.82
CA ARG A 57 -31.84 5.40 7.90
C ARG A 57 -31.78 6.56 6.92
N ILE A 58 -31.29 7.71 7.36
CA ILE A 58 -31.01 8.82 6.43
C ILE A 58 -29.73 8.52 5.66
N GLU A 59 -29.75 8.77 4.36
CA GLU A 59 -28.59 8.62 3.50
C GLU A 59 -28.05 10.01 3.15
N GLU A 60 -26.86 10.32 3.65
CA GLU A 60 -26.23 11.63 3.50
C GLU A 60 -25.33 11.65 2.26
N GLY A 61 -25.37 12.74 1.50
CA GLY A 61 -24.55 12.90 0.31
C GLY A 61 -25.20 13.74 -0.79
N ASN A 62 -24.46 13.90 -1.89
CA ASN A 62 -24.94 14.53 -3.11
C ASN A 62 -25.46 13.45 -4.07
N PHE A 63 -26.74 13.54 -4.43
CA PHE A 63 -27.42 12.60 -5.33
C PHE A 63 -27.76 13.29 -6.66
N GLU A 64 -26.79 13.36 -7.59
CA GLU A 64 -26.92 14.09 -8.86
C GLU A 64 -28.11 13.65 -9.71
N LYS A 65 -28.42 12.35 -9.76
CA LYS A 65 -29.57 11.79 -10.51
C LYS A 65 -30.88 12.49 -10.14
N TYR A 66 -31.02 12.91 -8.89
CA TYR A 66 -32.22 13.57 -8.38
C TYR A 66 -32.04 15.08 -8.18
N GLY A 67 -30.83 15.61 -8.37
CA GLY A 67 -30.51 17.02 -8.17
C GLY A 67 -30.65 17.49 -6.71
N ILE A 68 -30.46 16.59 -5.73
CA ILE A 68 -30.61 16.92 -4.30
C ILE A 68 -29.35 16.60 -3.50
N LYS A 69 -29.15 17.39 -2.44
CA LYS A 69 -28.22 17.09 -1.35
C LYS A 69 -29.04 16.68 -0.13
N SER A 70 -28.80 15.47 0.36
CA SER A 70 -29.49 14.90 1.52
C SER A 70 -28.54 14.96 2.72
N THR A 71 -28.98 15.55 3.83
CA THR A 71 -28.23 15.68 5.09
C THR A 71 -29.17 15.53 6.28
N ARG A 72 -28.63 15.22 7.47
CA ARG A 72 -29.44 15.15 8.71
C ARG A 72 -30.26 16.39 9.01
N GLU A 73 -29.78 17.55 8.57
CA GLU A 73 -30.44 18.84 8.74
C GLU A 73 -31.74 18.93 7.93
N ASN A 74 -31.92 18.06 6.92
CA ASN A 74 -33.18 17.93 6.19
C ASN A 74 -34.27 17.16 6.96
N LEU A 75 -33.96 16.65 8.16
CA LEU A 75 -34.91 15.99 9.07
C LEU A 75 -34.95 16.70 10.43
N SER A 76 -36.05 16.53 11.17
CA SER A 76 -36.13 17.04 12.55
C SER A 76 -35.07 16.40 13.45
N PRO A 77 -34.56 17.09 14.48
CA PRO A 77 -33.63 16.51 15.45
C PRO A 77 -34.17 15.23 16.12
N MET A 78 -33.27 14.34 16.54
CA MET A 78 -33.65 13.09 17.20
C MET A 78 -34.22 13.35 18.60
N GLY A 79 -35.47 12.94 18.83
CA GLY A 79 -36.17 13.11 20.10
C GLY A 79 -35.77 12.08 21.17
N MET A 80 -36.07 12.37 22.44
CA MET A 80 -35.76 11.47 23.58
C MET A 80 -36.49 10.12 23.49
N THR A 81 -37.68 10.08 22.89
CA THR A 81 -38.45 8.85 22.66
C THR A 81 -37.79 7.96 21.62
N GLU A 82 -37.18 8.57 20.60
CA GLU A 82 -36.50 7.89 19.49
C GLU A 82 -35.15 7.30 19.92
N LYS A 83 -34.38 8.02 20.76
CA LYS A 83 -33.07 7.58 21.27
C LYS A 83 -33.09 6.24 22.00
N LYS A 84 -34.23 5.83 22.56
CA LYS A 84 -34.36 4.56 23.29
C LYS A 84 -34.24 3.32 22.42
N PHE A 85 -34.41 3.46 21.10
CA PHE A 85 -34.42 2.34 20.16
C PHE A 85 -33.10 2.13 19.41
N PHE A 86 -32.12 3.03 19.59
CA PHE A 86 -30.87 3.03 18.84
C PHE A 86 -29.67 3.16 19.78
N ASN A 87 -28.67 2.29 19.60
CA ASN A 87 -27.38 2.46 20.28
C ASN A 87 -26.59 3.64 19.69
N LEU A 88 -25.49 4.05 20.34
CA LEU A 88 -24.67 5.19 19.92
C LEU A 88 -24.22 5.09 18.45
N ARG A 89 -23.84 3.88 18.01
CA ARG A 89 -23.43 3.62 16.62
C ARG A 89 -24.58 3.81 15.64
N GLN A 90 -25.75 3.27 15.92
CA GLN A 90 -26.94 3.44 15.07
C GLN A 90 -27.38 4.92 14.98
N GLN A 91 -27.24 5.68 16.07
CA GLN A 91 -27.49 7.12 16.04
C GLN A 91 -26.46 7.84 15.14
N GLN A 92 -25.18 7.45 15.23
CA GLN A 92 -24.12 7.95 14.34
C GLN A 92 -24.29 7.50 12.90
N ASP A 93 -24.91 6.35 12.63
CA ASP A 93 -25.19 5.84 11.28
C ASP A 93 -26.47 6.45 10.67
N GLY A 94 -27.16 7.33 11.40
CA GLY A 94 -28.32 8.06 10.89
C GLY A 94 -29.64 7.30 10.97
N TYR A 95 -29.74 6.25 11.80
CA TYR A 95 -31.00 5.56 12.03
C TYR A 95 -32.02 6.44 12.76
N ARG A 96 -33.26 6.37 12.31
CA ARG A 96 -34.41 7.16 12.76
C ARG A 96 -35.66 6.29 12.86
N LEU A 97 -36.62 6.69 13.69
CA LEU A 97 -37.99 6.17 13.65
C LEU A 97 -38.84 7.05 12.73
N ALA A 98 -39.35 6.46 11.66
CA ALA A 98 -40.09 7.20 10.63
C ALA A 98 -41.33 7.91 11.17
N CYS A 99 -42.00 7.34 12.19
CA CYS A 99 -43.18 7.93 12.79
C CYS A 99 -42.90 9.11 13.74
N GLN A 100 -41.64 9.44 14.02
CA GLN A 100 -41.25 10.57 14.87
C GLN A 100 -40.42 11.62 14.13
N THR A 101 -39.97 11.28 12.92
CA THR A 101 -39.03 12.09 12.15
C THR A 101 -39.79 12.91 11.12
N HIS A 102 -39.66 14.24 11.20
CA HIS A 102 -40.37 15.18 10.34
C HIS A 102 -39.46 15.69 9.22
N ILE A 103 -40.03 15.91 8.04
CA ILE A 103 -39.32 16.33 6.83
C ILE A 103 -39.16 17.85 6.83
N LEU A 104 -37.90 18.32 6.78
CA LEU A 104 -37.52 19.73 6.76
C LEU A 104 -36.80 20.16 5.47
N GLY A 105 -36.38 19.21 4.63
CA GLY A 105 -35.69 19.44 3.36
C GLY A 105 -35.77 18.22 2.43
N ASN A 106 -35.17 18.32 1.24
CA ASN A 106 -35.06 17.19 0.31
C ASN A 106 -34.21 16.09 0.93
N VAL A 107 -34.67 14.83 0.89
CA VAL A 107 -34.00 13.76 1.63
C VAL A 107 -34.13 12.40 0.96
N VAL A 108 -33.06 11.61 1.06
CA VAL A 108 -33.02 10.19 0.67
C VAL A 108 -33.08 9.34 1.93
N ILE A 109 -34.04 8.42 1.99
CA ILE A 109 -34.32 7.57 3.14
C ILE A 109 -34.18 6.11 2.74
N PHE A 110 -33.28 5.40 3.40
CA PHE A 110 -33.19 3.96 3.30
C PHE A 110 -34.18 3.29 4.26
N VAL A 111 -34.95 2.34 3.75
CA VAL A 111 -35.84 1.48 4.54
C VAL A 111 -35.17 0.11 4.71
N PRO A 112 -34.64 -0.22 5.89
CA PRO A 112 -34.10 -1.54 6.20
C PRO A 112 -35.11 -2.66 5.92
N GLU A 113 -34.63 -3.84 5.54
CA GLU A 113 -35.49 -4.99 5.25
C GLU A 113 -36.35 -5.40 6.47
N GLU A 114 -35.77 -5.31 7.68
CA GLU A 114 -36.49 -5.57 8.94
C GLU A 114 -37.70 -4.66 9.18
N SER A 115 -37.76 -3.51 8.50
CA SER A 115 -38.85 -2.54 8.58
C SER A 115 -39.85 -2.66 7.43
N ARG A 116 -39.65 -3.57 6.47
CA ARG A 116 -40.53 -3.73 5.30
C ARG A 116 -41.61 -4.77 5.56
N MET A 117 -42.82 -4.49 5.08
CA MET A 117 -43.96 -5.40 5.22
C MET A 117 -43.80 -6.61 4.28
N GLY A 118 -43.28 -7.71 4.82
CA GLY A 118 -43.11 -8.99 4.13
C GLY A 118 -41.70 -9.21 3.61
N LYS A 119 -41.08 -10.33 4.02
CA LYS A 119 -39.81 -10.80 3.46
C LYS A 119 -40.03 -11.14 1.98
N GLN A 120 -39.48 -10.35 1.07
CA GLN A 120 -39.43 -10.69 -0.35
C GLN A 120 -38.32 -11.74 -0.55
N VAL A 121 -38.68 -13.01 -0.40
CA VAL A 121 -37.77 -14.11 -0.71
C VAL A 121 -37.83 -14.36 -2.22
N VAL A 122 -36.84 -13.88 -2.96
CA VAL A 122 -36.67 -14.25 -4.38
C VAL A 122 -36.08 -15.66 -4.41
N ARG A 123 -36.93 -16.69 -4.34
CA ARG A 123 -36.49 -18.07 -4.59
C ARG A 123 -36.48 -18.34 -6.08
N LYS A 124 -35.34 -18.13 -6.75
CA LYS A 124 -35.08 -18.80 -8.02
C LYS A 124 -34.64 -20.23 -7.69
N ALA A 125 -35.42 -21.23 -8.11
CA ALA A 125 -35.01 -22.63 -7.98
C ALA A 125 -33.77 -22.86 -8.86
N ALA A 126 -32.69 -23.38 -8.29
CA ALA A 126 -31.53 -23.80 -9.05
C ALA A 126 -31.91 -24.97 -9.97
N THR A 127 -31.53 -24.91 -11.24
CA THR A 127 -31.73 -25.99 -12.20
C THR A 127 -30.65 -27.04 -11.99
N ASN A 128 -31.04 -28.29 -11.71
CA ASN A 128 -30.09 -29.39 -11.59
C ASN A 128 -29.51 -29.74 -12.96
N ARG A 129 -28.22 -29.44 -13.16
CA ARG A 129 -27.43 -29.91 -14.30
C ARG A 129 -26.42 -30.98 -13.82
N PRO A 130 -26.28 -32.12 -14.53
CA PRO A 130 -25.26 -33.10 -14.20
C PRO A 130 -23.86 -32.52 -14.48
N MET A 131 -23.00 -32.46 -13.46
CA MET A 131 -21.63 -31.95 -13.57
C MET A 131 -20.63 -32.91 -12.92
N ARG A 132 -19.41 -32.94 -13.44
CA ARG A 132 -18.31 -33.69 -12.81
C ARG A 132 -17.74 -32.86 -11.67
N VAL A 133 -17.86 -33.36 -10.44
CA VAL A 133 -17.36 -32.70 -9.23
C VAL A 133 -15.83 -32.71 -9.21
N ASN A 134 -15.23 -31.53 -9.25
CA ASN A 134 -13.78 -31.32 -9.14
C ASN A 134 -13.50 -30.00 -8.39
N PRO A 135 -13.72 -29.96 -7.07
CA PRO A 135 -13.59 -28.73 -6.29
C PRO A 135 -12.13 -28.31 -6.16
N ALA A 136 -11.91 -26.99 -6.02
CA ALA A 136 -10.58 -26.43 -5.76
C ALA A 136 -10.03 -26.87 -4.40
N VAL A 137 -10.92 -26.99 -3.40
CA VAL A 137 -10.58 -27.47 -2.06
C VAL A 137 -11.00 -28.92 -1.89
N ARG A 138 -10.07 -29.76 -1.40
CA ARG A 138 -10.32 -31.17 -1.05
C ARG A 138 -9.90 -31.45 0.38
N LYS A 139 -10.67 -32.31 1.07
CA LYS A 139 -10.35 -32.75 2.43
C LYS A 139 -9.57 -34.06 2.42
N TYR A 140 -8.56 -34.14 3.27
CA TYR A 140 -7.73 -35.33 3.47
C TYR A 140 -7.67 -35.63 4.96
N CYS A 141 -8.08 -36.83 5.37
CA CYS A 141 -7.94 -37.28 6.75
C CYS A 141 -6.70 -38.16 6.89
N VAL A 142 -5.86 -37.85 7.87
CA VAL A 142 -4.62 -38.58 8.17
C VAL A 142 -4.51 -38.83 9.67
N GLU A 143 -3.84 -39.93 10.00
CA GLU A 143 -3.40 -40.23 11.36
C GLU A 143 -1.88 -40.00 11.44
N LEU A 144 -1.46 -39.16 12.39
CA LEU A 144 -0.09 -38.74 12.57
C LEU A 144 0.62 -39.66 13.57
N LEU A 145 1.91 -39.91 13.32
CA LEU A 145 2.75 -40.64 14.27
C LEU A 145 2.93 -39.84 15.56
N LYS A 146 2.53 -40.44 16.69
CA LYS A 146 2.69 -39.84 18.03
C LYS A 146 4.14 -39.44 18.29
N ALA A 147 4.33 -38.26 18.87
CA ALA A 147 5.66 -37.78 19.25
C ALA A 147 6.24 -38.64 20.39
N THR A 148 7.52 -39.00 20.26
CA THR A 148 8.27 -39.78 21.25
C THR A 148 9.63 -39.10 21.48
N LEU A 149 10.37 -39.53 22.50
CA LEU A 149 11.74 -39.01 22.73
C LEU A 149 12.67 -39.31 21.54
N ASP A 150 12.49 -40.45 20.88
CA ASP A 150 13.30 -40.88 19.73
C ASP A 150 12.89 -40.21 18.41
N ASN A 151 11.69 -39.63 18.35
CA ASN A 151 11.19 -38.92 17.19
C ASN A 151 10.49 -37.63 17.64
N ASN A 152 11.25 -36.53 17.63
CA ASN A 152 10.87 -35.21 18.14
C ASN A 152 10.64 -34.16 17.02
N VAL A 153 10.44 -34.58 15.76
CA VAL A 153 10.15 -33.66 14.66
C VAL A 153 8.84 -32.90 14.89
N GLY A 154 8.75 -31.69 14.37
CA GLY A 154 7.59 -30.81 14.50
C GLY A 154 6.33 -31.40 13.86
N ASP A 155 5.16 -30.97 14.35
CA ASP A 155 3.88 -31.52 13.87
C ASP A 155 3.58 -31.14 12.42
N TRP A 156 4.15 -30.04 11.93
CA TRP A 156 4.08 -29.67 10.52
C TRP A 156 4.81 -30.70 9.65
N GLU A 157 6.04 -31.07 10.01
CA GLU A 157 6.82 -32.07 9.29
C GLU A 157 6.15 -33.45 9.35
N ARG A 158 5.54 -33.82 10.48
CA ARG A 158 4.74 -35.07 10.61
C ARG A 158 3.56 -35.07 9.64
N LEU A 159 2.81 -33.97 9.64
CA LEU A 159 1.64 -33.82 8.79
C LEU A 159 2.02 -33.88 7.32
N GLN A 160 3.09 -33.19 6.92
CA GLN A 160 3.58 -33.22 5.54
C GLN A 160 4.01 -34.63 5.13
N ALA A 161 4.72 -35.35 6.00
CA ALA A 161 5.16 -36.72 5.72
C ALA A 161 3.98 -37.68 5.51
N GLU A 162 2.95 -37.63 6.36
CA GLU A 162 1.79 -38.52 6.23
C GLU A 162 0.89 -38.14 5.04
N LEU A 163 0.75 -36.86 4.71
CA LEU A 163 0.02 -36.43 3.51
C LEU A 163 0.74 -36.84 2.22
N SER A 164 2.07 -36.71 2.18
CA SER A 164 2.89 -37.18 1.06
C SER A 164 2.75 -38.69 0.87
N LYS A 165 2.87 -39.46 1.96
CA LYS A 165 2.79 -40.93 1.94
C LYS A 165 1.42 -41.46 1.53
N ASN A 166 0.34 -40.92 2.09
CA ASN A 166 -1.00 -41.48 1.92
C ASN A 166 -1.74 -40.92 0.69
N PHE A 167 -1.41 -39.71 0.25
CA PHE A 167 -2.14 -39.00 -0.80
C PHE A 167 -1.28 -38.45 -1.94
N ASN A 168 0.05 -38.71 -1.93
CA ASN A 168 1.01 -38.21 -2.92
C ASN A 168 1.00 -36.67 -3.06
N LEU A 169 0.71 -35.97 -1.96
CA LEU A 169 0.76 -34.51 -1.89
C LEU A 169 2.16 -34.06 -1.47
N ASN A 170 2.98 -33.76 -2.47
CA ASN A 170 4.36 -33.30 -2.28
C ASN A 170 4.45 -31.77 -2.43
N HIS A 171 5.34 -31.12 -1.67
CA HIS A 171 5.55 -29.65 -1.71
C HIS A 171 4.37 -28.80 -1.21
N LEU A 172 3.62 -29.28 -0.22
CA LEU A 172 2.57 -28.50 0.43
C LEU A 172 3.14 -27.33 1.25
N THR A 173 2.47 -26.18 1.20
CA THR A 173 2.58 -25.09 2.17
C THR A 173 1.43 -25.15 3.17
N ILE A 174 1.56 -24.41 4.27
CA ILE A 174 0.51 -24.25 5.28
C ILE A 174 0.26 -22.76 5.49
N ASP A 175 -1.03 -22.41 5.54
CA ASP A 175 -1.45 -21.06 5.89
C ASP A 175 -0.97 -20.71 7.31
N TYR A 176 -0.43 -19.50 7.51
CA TYR A 176 0.19 -19.12 8.77
C TYR A 176 -0.75 -19.21 9.97
N GLU A 177 -2.03 -18.83 9.83
CA GLU A 177 -2.99 -18.93 10.95
C GLU A 177 -3.29 -20.39 11.30
N VAL A 178 -3.29 -21.28 10.30
CA VAL A 178 -3.46 -22.73 10.52
C VAL A 178 -2.25 -23.30 11.26
N LEU A 179 -1.05 -22.82 10.94
CA LEU A 179 0.18 -23.25 11.61
C LEU A 179 0.19 -22.86 13.10
N LEU A 180 -0.38 -21.71 13.47
CA LEU A 180 -0.45 -21.24 14.87
C LEU A 180 -1.24 -22.21 15.77
N ASP A 181 -2.33 -22.79 15.25
CA ASP A 181 -3.20 -23.71 16.01
C ASP A 181 -2.92 -25.20 15.76
N LEU A 182 -2.01 -25.52 14.83
CA LEU A 182 -1.72 -26.88 14.39
C LEU A 182 -1.46 -27.84 15.57
N GLN A 183 -0.63 -27.43 16.52
CA GLN A 183 -0.25 -28.30 17.63
C GLN A 183 -1.46 -28.68 18.51
N ASN A 184 -2.33 -27.71 18.80
CA ASN A 184 -3.50 -27.92 19.65
C ASN A 184 -4.48 -28.88 18.96
N ILE A 185 -4.78 -28.64 17.69
CA ILE A 185 -5.74 -29.42 16.90
C ILE A 185 -5.29 -30.88 16.74
N VAL A 186 -3.99 -31.11 16.53
CA VAL A 186 -3.42 -32.47 16.47
C VAL A 186 -3.66 -33.24 17.77
N ARG A 187 -3.54 -32.61 18.94
CA ARG A 187 -3.77 -33.29 20.23
C ARG A 187 -5.27 -33.48 20.51
N GLU A 188 -6.09 -32.48 20.20
CA GLU A 188 -7.55 -32.57 20.32
C GLU A 188 -8.12 -33.73 19.49
N GLY A 189 -7.54 -33.99 18.31
CA GLY A 189 -7.92 -35.09 17.44
C GLY A 189 -7.34 -36.46 17.81
N ASP A 190 -6.64 -36.61 18.95
CA ASP A 190 -5.82 -37.78 19.32
C ASP A 190 -4.95 -38.25 18.13
N TRP A 191 -4.18 -37.33 17.58
CA TRP A 191 -3.28 -37.53 16.44
C TRP A 191 -3.97 -37.84 15.10
N LYS A 192 -5.30 -37.83 15.05
CA LYS A 192 -6.06 -37.90 13.80
C LYS A 192 -6.59 -36.52 13.44
N VAL A 193 -6.34 -36.08 12.22
CA VAL A 193 -6.76 -34.75 11.73
C VAL A 193 -7.31 -34.82 10.32
N THR A 194 -8.15 -33.85 9.97
CA THR A 194 -8.59 -33.60 8.60
C THR A 194 -8.08 -32.24 8.15
N VAL A 195 -7.41 -32.20 7.00
CA VAL A 195 -6.91 -30.96 6.38
C VAL A 195 -7.70 -30.60 5.14
N SER A 196 -8.06 -29.34 5.00
CA SER A 196 -8.61 -28.77 3.76
C SER A 196 -7.47 -28.21 2.93
N VAL A 197 -7.25 -28.75 1.74
CA VAL A 197 -6.12 -28.40 0.86
C VAL A 197 -6.64 -27.76 -0.41
N TRP A 198 -6.18 -26.55 -0.69
CA TRP A 198 -6.51 -25.80 -1.90
C TRP A 198 -5.54 -26.15 -3.04
N HIS A 199 -6.10 -26.59 -4.18
CA HIS A 199 -5.40 -27.05 -5.39
C HIS A 199 -4.23 -28.03 -5.19
N GLY A 200 -4.24 -28.77 -4.08
CA GLY A 200 -3.12 -29.65 -3.72
C GLY A 200 -1.82 -28.92 -3.39
N LYS A 201 -1.88 -27.61 -3.09
CA LYS A 201 -0.71 -26.75 -2.85
C LYS A 201 -0.61 -26.25 -1.42
N GLU A 202 -1.73 -25.83 -0.83
CA GLU A 202 -1.71 -25.17 0.48
C GLU A 202 -2.80 -25.72 1.41
N ILE A 203 -2.45 -25.95 2.67
CA ILE A 203 -3.40 -26.26 3.74
C ILE A 203 -4.02 -24.96 4.27
N ILE A 204 -5.33 -24.81 4.08
CA ILE A 204 -6.10 -23.59 4.43
C ILE A 204 -6.99 -23.74 5.66
N LYS A 205 -7.18 -24.97 6.14
CA LYS A 205 -7.91 -25.31 7.38
C LYS A 205 -7.46 -26.66 7.88
N ILE A 206 -7.38 -26.82 9.20
CA ILE A 206 -7.20 -28.12 9.86
C ILE A 206 -8.28 -28.31 10.93
N GLU A 207 -8.76 -29.55 11.06
CA GLU A 207 -9.85 -29.92 11.97
C GLU A 207 -9.48 -31.22 12.71
N PRO A 208 -9.84 -31.37 14.00
CA PRO A 208 -9.56 -32.58 14.75
C PRO A 208 -10.46 -33.73 14.27
N GLY A 209 -9.88 -34.93 14.17
CA GLY A 209 -10.60 -36.14 13.77
C GLY A 209 -10.95 -36.20 12.28
N PHE A 210 -12.04 -36.93 11.95
CA PHE A 210 -12.53 -37.11 10.59
C PHE A 210 -13.67 -36.12 10.30
N VAL A 211 -13.50 -35.32 9.24
CA VAL A 211 -14.56 -34.42 8.73
C VAL A 211 -14.78 -34.69 7.25
N GLU A 212 -15.97 -35.16 6.90
CA GLU A 212 -16.29 -35.56 5.53
C GLU A 212 -16.68 -34.37 4.64
N LYS A 213 -17.58 -33.52 5.13
CA LYS A 213 -18.18 -32.44 4.33
C LYS A 213 -17.29 -31.22 4.19
N ALA A 214 -17.33 -30.62 3.00
CA ALA A 214 -16.71 -29.33 2.70
C ALA A 214 -17.74 -28.46 1.95
N TYR A 215 -17.84 -27.19 2.32
CA TYR A 215 -18.81 -26.28 1.72
C TYR A 215 -18.12 -25.17 0.94
N GLY A 216 -18.72 -24.80 -0.18
CA GLY A 216 -18.32 -23.65 -0.99
C GLY A 216 -19.52 -22.71 -1.21
N LEU A 217 -19.25 -21.43 -1.46
CA LEU A 217 -20.29 -20.43 -1.70
C LEU A 217 -20.10 -19.77 -3.07
N ALA A 218 -21.07 -19.92 -3.96
CA ALA A 218 -21.09 -19.16 -5.22
C ALA A 218 -21.99 -17.93 -5.04
N VAL A 219 -21.49 -16.73 -5.38
CA VAL A 219 -22.23 -15.48 -5.22
C VAL A 219 -22.23 -14.69 -6.51
N ASP A 220 -23.43 -14.33 -6.95
CA ASP A 220 -23.69 -13.41 -8.06
C ASP A 220 -24.02 -12.02 -7.50
N VAL A 221 -23.18 -11.04 -7.83
CA VAL A 221 -23.32 -9.63 -7.46
C VAL A 221 -23.87 -8.86 -8.66
N GLY A 222 -25.19 -8.94 -8.83
CA GLY A 222 -25.91 -8.09 -9.76
C GLY A 222 -26.02 -6.65 -9.27
N THR A 223 -26.28 -5.73 -10.20
CA THR A 223 -26.52 -4.31 -9.86
C THR A 223 -27.68 -4.16 -8.88
N SER A 224 -28.73 -4.94 -9.06
CA SER A 224 -30.00 -4.85 -8.32
C SER A 224 -30.15 -5.87 -7.18
N THR A 225 -29.48 -7.02 -7.30
CA THR A 225 -29.69 -8.21 -6.47
C THR A 225 -28.36 -8.90 -6.23
N VAL A 226 -28.13 -9.39 -5.02
CA VAL A 226 -27.01 -10.27 -4.68
C VAL A 226 -27.59 -11.63 -4.31
N ALA A 227 -27.14 -12.69 -4.97
CA ALA A 227 -27.63 -14.04 -4.75
C ALA A 227 -26.48 -14.98 -4.39
N GLY A 228 -26.62 -15.73 -3.29
CA GLY A 228 -25.65 -16.71 -2.83
C GLY A 228 -26.20 -18.14 -2.86
N TYR A 229 -25.39 -19.07 -3.33
CA TYR A 229 -25.69 -20.49 -3.47
C TYR A 229 -24.64 -21.27 -2.67
N LEU A 230 -25.04 -21.84 -1.54
CA LEU A 230 -24.18 -22.70 -0.74
C LEU A 230 -24.19 -24.10 -1.34
N CYS A 231 -23.01 -24.61 -1.67
CA CYS A 231 -22.83 -25.90 -2.31
C CYS A 231 -22.05 -26.86 -1.41
N ASP A 232 -22.42 -28.14 -1.42
CA ASP A 232 -21.59 -29.21 -0.88
C ASP A 232 -20.53 -29.57 -1.93
N LEU A 233 -19.26 -29.36 -1.61
CA LEU A 233 -18.15 -29.57 -2.54
C LEU A 233 -17.84 -31.06 -2.77
N THR A 234 -18.42 -31.95 -1.96
CA THR A 234 -18.20 -33.40 -2.09
C THR A 234 -19.02 -34.01 -3.22
N ASP A 235 -20.24 -33.52 -3.44
CA ASP A 235 -21.19 -34.04 -4.43
C ASP A 235 -21.69 -32.97 -5.43
N GLY A 236 -21.36 -31.69 -5.22
CA GLY A 236 -21.74 -30.57 -6.08
C GLY A 236 -23.17 -30.09 -5.90
N SER A 237 -23.92 -30.61 -4.91
CA SER A 237 -25.31 -30.23 -4.68
C SER A 237 -25.45 -28.85 -4.06
N VAL A 238 -26.48 -28.10 -4.46
CA VAL A 238 -26.85 -26.83 -3.82
C VAL A 238 -27.63 -27.14 -2.54
N VAL A 239 -27.06 -26.78 -1.39
CA VAL A 239 -27.63 -27.04 -0.05
C VAL A 239 -28.72 -26.02 0.28
N THR A 240 -28.44 -24.74 0.05
CA THR A 240 -29.38 -23.65 0.30
C THR A 240 -29.01 -22.41 -0.51
N THR A 241 -29.99 -21.54 -0.72
CA THR A 241 -29.82 -20.26 -1.42
C THR A 241 -30.23 -19.11 -0.52
N ALA A 242 -29.52 -18.00 -0.59
CA ALA A 242 -29.91 -16.73 0.01
C ALA A 242 -29.90 -15.65 -1.08
N SER A 243 -30.78 -14.67 -0.95
CA SER A 243 -30.83 -13.55 -1.87
C SER A 243 -31.14 -12.29 -1.09
N MET A 244 -30.43 -11.22 -1.40
CA MET A 244 -30.77 -9.90 -0.90
C MET A 244 -30.73 -8.91 -2.03
N MET A 245 -31.33 -7.76 -1.78
CA MET A 245 -31.14 -6.64 -2.68
C MET A 245 -29.73 -6.07 -2.49
N ASN A 246 -29.10 -5.66 -3.59
CA ASN A 246 -27.78 -5.08 -3.53
C ASN A 246 -27.80 -3.81 -2.64
N PRO A 247 -27.02 -3.76 -1.56
CA PRO A 247 -27.04 -2.64 -0.61
C PRO A 247 -26.54 -1.32 -1.23
N GLN A 248 -25.89 -1.38 -2.40
CA GLN A 248 -25.40 -0.22 -3.14
C GLN A 248 -26.49 0.53 -3.91
N VAL A 249 -27.69 -0.03 -4.07
CA VAL A 249 -28.81 0.58 -4.84
C VAL A 249 -29.10 2.01 -4.38
N VAL A 250 -28.90 2.27 -3.09
CA VAL A 250 -29.08 3.59 -2.46
C VAL A 250 -28.20 4.67 -3.09
N TYR A 251 -26.98 4.32 -3.47
CA TYR A 251 -25.97 5.24 -4.00
C TYR A 251 -25.99 5.32 -5.54
N GLY A 252 -26.74 4.42 -6.17
CA GLY A 252 -26.95 4.37 -7.61
C GLY A 252 -27.76 3.14 -8.00
N GLU A 253 -28.84 3.35 -8.74
CA GLU A 253 -29.74 2.29 -9.20
C GLU A 253 -29.11 1.48 -10.34
N ASP A 254 -28.18 2.07 -11.08
CA ASP A 254 -27.49 1.48 -12.23
C ASP A 254 -25.95 1.59 -12.10
N VAL A 255 -25.24 0.99 -13.04
CA VAL A 255 -23.77 1.00 -13.09
C VAL A 255 -23.21 2.43 -13.22
N MET A 256 -23.77 3.25 -14.11
CA MET A 256 -23.24 4.58 -14.41
C MET A 256 -23.44 5.56 -13.27
N SER A 257 -24.58 5.50 -12.58
CA SER A 257 -24.88 6.31 -11.39
C SER A 257 -23.96 5.96 -10.23
N ARG A 258 -23.58 4.68 -10.05
CA ARG A 258 -22.56 4.28 -9.07
C ARG A 258 -21.17 4.78 -9.44
N ILE A 259 -20.79 4.70 -10.71
CA ILE A 259 -19.53 5.27 -11.18
C ILE A 259 -19.52 6.79 -10.91
N SER A 260 -20.59 7.50 -11.27
CA SER A 260 -20.72 8.93 -10.97
C SER A 260 -20.66 9.22 -9.48
N TYR A 261 -21.29 8.40 -8.64
CA TYR A 261 -21.22 8.54 -7.18
C TYR A 261 -19.77 8.45 -6.66
N THR A 262 -18.95 7.53 -7.19
CA THR A 262 -17.51 7.46 -6.85
C THR A 262 -16.71 8.65 -7.37
N MET A 263 -17.13 9.30 -8.44
CA MET A 263 -16.46 10.46 -9.02
C MET A 263 -16.80 11.76 -8.29
N THR A 264 -18.02 11.87 -7.78
CA THR A 264 -18.59 13.10 -7.20
C THR A 264 -18.44 13.16 -5.68
N ASN A 265 -18.22 12.01 -5.02
CA ASN A 265 -18.02 11.92 -3.58
C ASN A 265 -16.61 11.38 -3.27
N PRO A 266 -15.76 12.13 -2.53
CA PRO A 266 -14.36 11.73 -2.26
C PRO A 266 -14.20 10.35 -1.60
N THR A 267 -15.15 9.94 -0.76
CA THR A 267 -15.18 8.62 -0.09
C THR A 267 -16.17 7.64 -0.74
N GLY A 268 -16.73 7.97 -1.91
CA GLY A 268 -17.83 7.23 -2.53
C GLY A 268 -17.51 5.77 -2.85
N LEU A 269 -16.28 5.50 -3.31
CA LEU A 269 -15.80 4.12 -3.53
C LEU A 269 -15.78 3.31 -2.24
N GLU A 270 -15.36 3.93 -1.14
CA GLU A 270 -15.24 3.26 0.16
C GLU A 270 -16.61 2.90 0.73
N ILE A 271 -17.56 3.82 0.62
CA ILE A 271 -18.95 3.62 1.03
C ILE A 271 -19.57 2.47 0.23
N LEU A 272 -19.44 2.51 -1.10
CA LEU A 272 -19.97 1.47 -1.99
C LEU A 272 -19.33 0.10 -1.75
N ASN A 273 -18.01 0.06 -1.52
CA ASN A 273 -17.29 -1.16 -1.20
C ASN A 273 -17.73 -1.73 0.15
N ASN A 274 -17.76 -0.94 1.21
CA ASN A 274 -18.19 -1.40 2.54
C ASN A 274 -19.63 -1.94 2.50
N ALA A 275 -20.54 -1.24 1.80
CA ALA A 275 -21.92 -1.69 1.64
C ALA A 275 -22.00 -3.10 1.03
N ILE A 276 -21.26 -3.39 -0.05
CA ILE A 276 -21.30 -4.72 -0.66
C ILE A 276 -20.61 -5.78 0.19
N ILE A 277 -19.51 -5.46 0.87
CA ILE A 277 -18.86 -6.42 1.79
C ILE A 277 -19.80 -6.81 2.93
N ASP A 278 -20.52 -5.85 3.50
CA ASP A 278 -21.53 -6.13 4.52
C ASP A 278 -22.66 -7.00 3.97
N GLY A 279 -23.12 -6.73 2.74
CA GLY A 279 -24.10 -7.57 2.05
C GLY A 279 -23.62 -9.01 1.84
N LEU A 280 -22.39 -9.19 1.37
CA LEU A 280 -21.76 -10.51 1.19
C LEU A 280 -21.67 -11.28 2.51
N ASN A 281 -21.26 -10.61 3.59
CA ASN A 281 -21.21 -11.19 4.94
C ASN A 281 -22.61 -11.51 5.50
N GLY A 282 -23.63 -10.75 5.10
CA GLY A 282 -25.04 -11.05 5.34
C GLY A 282 -25.46 -12.36 4.68
N ILE A 283 -25.19 -12.51 3.39
CA ILE A 283 -25.44 -13.75 2.63
C ILE A 283 -24.73 -14.95 3.26
N VAL A 284 -23.45 -14.83 3.59
CA VAL A 284 -22.67 -15.87 4.28
C VAL A 284 -23.35 -16.29 5.60
N SER A 285 -23.83 -15.32 6.36
CA SER A 285 -24.52 -15.58 7.64
C SER A 285 -25.84 -16.30 7.46
N GLU A 286 -26.63 -15.89 6.46
CA GLU A 286 -27.93 -16.46 6.18
C GLU A 286 -27.82 -17.91 5.70
N VAL A 287 -26.94 -18.18 4.72
CA VAL A 287 -26.75 -19.54 4.21
C VAL A 287 -26.18 -20.48 5.28
N ALA A 288 -25.23 -20.02 6.09
CA ALA A 288 -24.66 -20.82 7.18
C ALA A 288 -25.72 -21.15 8.24
N ALA A 289 -26.56 -20.17 8.62
CA ALA A 289 -27.65 -20.37 9.57
C ALA A 289 -28.72 -21.33 9.01
N ALA A 290 -29.11 -21.17 7.74
CA ALA A 290 -30.09 -22.02 7.08
C ALA A 290 -29.59 -23.48 6.97
N ALA A 291 -28.31 -23.68 6.67
CA ALA A 291 -27.67 -24.99 6.59
C ALA A 291 -27.23 -25.56 7.96
N LYS A 292 -27.34 -24.78 9.05
CA LYS A 292 -26.90 -25.13 10.41
C LYS A 292 -25.41 -25.50 10.50
N ILE A 293 -24.57 -24.77 9.77
CA ILE A 293 -23.10 -24.93 9.78
C ILE A 293 -22.43 -23.69 10.36
N LYS A 294 -21.15 -23.79 10.73
CA LYS A 294 -20.35 -22.60 11.07
C LYS A 294 -19.95 -21.90 9.78
N ARG A 295 -19.78 -20.58 9.83
CA ARG A 295 -19.25 -19.82 8.67
C ARG A 295 -17.85 -20.29 8.27
N THR A 296 -17.06 -20.75 9.23
CA THR A 296 -15.73 -21.34 9.01
C THR A 296 -15.79 -22.74 8.38
N ASP A 297 -16.96 -23.33 8.17
CA ASP A 297 -17.10 -24.57 7.41
C ASP A 297 -17.20 -24.32 5.90
N ILE A 298 -17.41 -23.05 5.50
CA ILE A 298 -17.28 -22.58 4.13
C ILE A 298 -15.78 -22.36 3.87
N VAL A 299 -15.21 -23.21 3.04
CA VAL A 299 -13.76 -23.29 2.76
C VAL A 299 -13.39 -22.78 1.38
N ASP A 300 -14.38 -22.34 0.60
CA ASP A 300 -14.20 -21.86 -0.76
C ASP A 300 -15.32 -20.88 -1.13
N MET A 301 -15.03 -19.86 -1.92
CA MET A 301 -16.03 -18.91 -2.39
C MET A 301 -15.72 -18.43 -3.80
N THR A 302 -16.74 -18.33 -4.66
CA THR A 302 -16.64 -17.76 -6.00
C THR A 302 -17.55 -16.55 -6.12
N LEU A 303 -17.04 -15.46 -6.69
CA LEU A 303 -17.74 -14.19 -6.83
C LEU A 303 -17.77 -13.75 -8.30
N VAL A 304 -18.97 -13.48 -8.80
CA VAL A 304 -19.21 -12.96 -10.15
C VAL A 304 -20.01 -11.66 -10.11
N GLY A 305 -19.93 -10.88 -11.18
CA GLY A 305 -20.71 -9.66 -11.37
C GLY A 305 -20.16 -8.85 -12.54
N ASN A 306 -20.97 -7.91 -13.03
CA ASN A 306 -20.54 -7.03 -14.12
C ASN A 306 -19.28 -6.23 -13.74
N THR A 307 -18.57 -5.72 -14.74
CA THR A 307 -17.27 -5.08 -14.57
C THR A 307 -17.25 -3.95 -13.55
N CYS A 308 -18.33 -3.18 -13.41
CA CYS A 308 -18.43 -2.14 -12.38
C CYS A 308 -18.55 -2.74 -10.98
N MET A 309 -19.43 -3.73 -10.79
CA MET A 309 -19.57 -4.43 -9.51
C MET A 309 -18.27 -5.09 -9.10
N HIS A 310 -17.61 -5.74 -10.07
CA HIS A 310 -16.28 -6.33 -9.95
C HIS A 310 -15.26 -5.34 -9.38
N HIS A 311 -15.17 -4.15 -9.96
CA HIS A 311 -14.25 -3.13 -9.47
C HIS A 311 -14.64 -2.66 -8.06
N ILE A 312 -15.93 -2.42 -7.81
CA ILE A 312 -16.36 -1.90 -6.52
C ILE A 312 -16.15 -2.91 -5.39
N PHE A 313 -16.49 -4.19 -5.54
CA PHE A 313 -16.29 -5.17 -4.46
C PHE A 313 -14.80 -5.49 -4.21
N LEU A 314 -13.95 -5.31 -5.23
CA LEU A 314 -12.49 -5.35 -5.10
C LEU A 314 -11.88 -4.04 -4.61
N ASN A 315 -12.69 -3.01 -4.40
CA ASN A 315 -12.25 -1.67 -3.99
C ASN A 315 -11.30 -1.01 -5.02
N ILE A 316 -11.42 -1.39 -6.29
CA ILE A 316 -10.74 -0.79 -7.43
C ILE A 316 -11.60 0.38 -7.93
N ASN A 317 -10.96 1.51 -8.24
CA ASN A 317 -11.68 2.70 -8.70
C ASN A 317 -12.33 2.46 -10.09
N PRO A 318 -13.67 2.54 -10.21
CA PRO A 318 -14.36 2.25 -11.47
C PRO A 318 -14.43 3.45 -12.43
N LYS A 319 -13.84 4.61 -12.08
CA LYS A 319 -13.90 5.86 -12.86
C LYS A 319 -13.61 5.66 -14.35
N TYR A 320 -12.54 4.92 -14.68
CA TYR A 320 -12.12 4.76 -16.07
C TYR A 320 -13.00 3.81 -16.88
N ILE A 321 -13.80 2.97 -16.23
CA ILE A 321 -14.83 2.19 -16.92
C ILE A 321 -15.97 3.09 -17.42
N GLY A 322 -16.25 4.20 -16.72
CA GLY A 322 -17.26 5.18 -17.14
C GLY A 322 -16.75 6.20 -18.17
N LEU A 323 -15.46 6.22 -18.49
CA LEU A 323 -14.84 7.19 -19.38
C LEU A 323 -14.26 6.50 -20.61
N SER A 324 -14.64 6.95 -21.80
CA SER A 324 -14.04 6.45 -23.05
C SER A 324 -12.50 6.52 -22.98
N PRO A 325 -11.76 5.45 -23.30
CA PRO A 325 -12.19 4.24 -24.04
C PRO A 325 -12.69 3.06 -23.19
N PHE A 326 -13.20 3.32 -21.99
CA PHE A 326 -13.79 2.35 -21.05
C PHE A 326 -12.86 1.22 -20.57
N PRO A 327 -11.56 1.48 -20.30
CA PRO A 327 -10.65 0.41 -19.90
C PRO A 327 -10.95 -0.08 -18.47
N PRO A 328 -11.04 -1.41 -18.25
CA PRO A 328 -10.97 -1.97 -16.90
C PRO A 328 -9.52 -2.01 -16.38
N SER A 329 -9.34 -2.16 -15.08
CA SER A 329 -8.02 -2.26 -14.46
C SER A 329 -7.33 -3.62 -14.65
N LEU A 330 -8.09 -4.67 -14.95
CA LEU A 330 -7.59 -6.03 -15.13
C LEU A 330 -8.54 -6.86 -16.01
N HIS A 331 -8.03 -7.97 -16.58
CA HIS A 331 -8.84 -8.94 -17.34
C HIS A 331 -8.78 -10.36 -16.76
N HIS A 332 -7.76 -10.68 -15.96
CA HIS A 332 -7.55 -12.04 -15.43
C HIS A 332 -8.28 -12.25 -14.10
N SER A 333 -8.50 -13.51 -13.73
CA SER A 333 -9.08 -13.89 -12.43
C SER A 333 -8.14 -13.55 -11.26
N LEU A 334 -8.73 -13.39 -10.08
CA LEU A 334 -7.99 -13.16 -8.83
C LEU A 334 -8.39 -14.18 -7.77
N ASP A 335 -7.40 -14.68 -7.04
CA ASP A 335 -7.59 -15.52 -5.86
C ASP A 335 -7.11 -14.74 -4.64
N ILE A 336 -8.03 -14.31 -3.78
CA ILE A 336 -7.73 -13.47 -2.61
C ILE A 336 -8.14 -14.23 -1.35
N LYS A 337 -7.28 -14.26 -0.33
CA LYS A 337 -7.63 -14.85 0.96
C LYS A 337 -8.84 -14.12 1.56
N ALA A 338 -9.77 -14.86 2.15
CA ALA A 338 -10.99 -14.30 2.73
C ALA A 338 -10.70 -13.22 3.78
N ARG A 339 -9.68 -13.43 4.62
CA ARG A 339 -9.21 -12.44 5.61
C ARG A 339 -8.58 -11.19 5.00
N ASP A 340 -7.97 -11.33 3.82
CA ASP A 340 -7.25 -10.24 3.16
C ASP A 340 -8.17 -9.39 2.25
N TRP A 341 -9.42 -9.83 2.11
CA TRP A 341 -10.41 -9.15 1.30
C TRP A 341 -10.72 -7.75 1.84
N GLY A 342 -10.66 -6.74 0.97
CA GLY A 342 -10.89 -5.36 1.37
C GLY A 342 -9.78 -4.74 2.23
N LEU A 343 -8.69 -5.48 2.52
CA LEU A 343 -7.47 -4.91 3.07
C LEU A 343 -6.85 -3.99 2.03
N LYS A 344 -7.10 -2.69 2.19
CA LYS A 344 -6.16 -1.70 1.70
C LYS A 344 -4.97 -1.78 2.63
N MET A 345 -3.81 -2.17 2.10
CA MET A 345 -2.61 -1.49 2.57
C MET A 345 -2.94 0.00 2.43
N PRO A 346 -2.86 0.80 3.51
CA PRO A 346 -2.99 2.24 3.33
C PRO A 346 -2.09 2.60 2.15
N PRO A 347 -2.55 3.44 1.20
CA PRO A 347 -1.62 4.01 0.25
C PRO A 347 -0.39 4.46 1.04
N GLU A 348 0.79 4.45 0.44
CA GLU A 348 1.83 5.36 0.92
C GLU A 348 1.22 6.77 0.78
N VAL A 349 0.43 7.17 1.77
CA VAL A 349 -0.06 8.50 1.88
C VAL A 349 1.21 9.22 2.29
N GLU A 350 1.82 9.88 1.32
CA GLU A 350 2.60 11.07 1.62
C GLU A 350 1.64 12.08 2.25
N THR A 351 1.24 11.83 3.50
CA THR A 351 0.63 12.85 4.34
C THR A 351 1.74 13.86 4.59
N GLY A 352 1.48 15.11 4.23
CA GLY A 352 2.35 16.26 4.48
C GLY A 352 2.66 16.53 5.96
N ASP A 353 2.20 15.68 6.87
CA ASP A 353 2.81 15.46 8.19
C ASP A 353 3.06 13.96 8.31
N LYS A 354 4.30 13.55 8.06
CA LYS A 354 4.74 12.19 8.36
C LYS A 354 4.68 12.02 9.88
N GLY A 355 4.04 10.94 10.31
CA GLY A 355 4.11 10.47 11.69
C GLY A 355 5.56 10.40 12.17
N THR A 356 5.73 10.30 13.49
CA THR A 356 7.06 10.22 14.05
C THR A 356 7.80 8.98 13.52
N TYR A 357 9.13 9.05 13.44
CA TYR A 357 10.02 7.99 12.94
C TYR A 357 10.91 7.48 14.08
N PRO A 358 11.42 6.23 13.98
CA PRO A 358 12.43 5.73 14.89
C PRO A 358 13.62 6.69 15.00
N PRO A 359 14.15 6.96 16.20
CA PRO A 359 15.26 7.90 16.38
C PRO A 359 16.51 7.53 15.57
N CYS A 360 16.79 6.23 15.42
CA CYS A 360 17.91 5.73 14.63
C CYS A 360 17.78 6.07 13.13
N GLN A 361 16.56 6.15 12.59
CA GLN A 361 16.30 6.53 11.20
C GLN A 361 16.44 8.03 11.00
N VAL A 362 15.87 8.84 11.90
CA VAL A 362 15.98 10.31 11.85
C VAL A 362 17.43 10.76 12.00
N ALA A 363 18.18 10.12 12.90
CA ALA A 363 19.58 10.43 13.14
C ALA A 363 20.52 9.96 12.03
N CYS A 364 20.09 9.02 11.18
CA CYS A 364 20.88 8.56 10.06
C CYS A 364 20.81 9.59 8.91
N PRO A 365 21.92 10.25 8.52
CA PRO A 365 21.87 11.24 7.44
C PRO A 365 21.38 10.66 6.11
N ALA A 366 21.64 9.37 5.86
CA ALA A 366 21.18 8.70 4.65
C ALA A 366 19.73 8.17 4.74
N GLY A 367 19.09 8.30 5.91
CA GLY A 367 17.67 7.98 6.12
C GLY A 367 17.34 6.48 6.21
N ILE A 368 18.29 5.62 6.58
CA ILE A 368 18.07 4.17 6.67
C ILE A 368 17.03 3.87 7.75
N ASN A 369 16.06 3.02 7.43
CA ASN A 369 15.24 2.40 8.44
C ASN A 369 16.04 1.34 9.19
N GLY A 370 16.67 1.76 10.30
CA GLY A 370 17.51 0.89 11.12
C GLY A 370 16.74 -0.30 11.69
N GLN A 371 15.48 -0.12 12.02
CA GLN A 371 14.71 -1.14 12.72
C GLN A 371 14.27 -2.29 11.80
N ASP A 372 13.81 -1.98 10.59
CA ASP A 372 13.31 -3.00 9.66
C ASP A 372 14.41 -4.01 9.30
N PHE A 373 15.63 -3.53 9.05
CA PHE A 373 16.73 -4.42 8.73
C PHE A 373 17.20 -5.21 9.96
N LEU A 374 17.19 -4.62 11.17
CA LEU A 374 17.49 -5.32 12.42
C LEU A 374 16.46 -6.44 12.67
N TYR A 375 15.17 -6.16 12.47
CA TYR A 375 14.10 -7.14 12.57
C TYR A 375 14.33 -8.32 11.63
N LEU A 376 14.68 -8.05 10.36
CA LEU A 376 14.98 -9.09 9.38
C LEU A 376 16.21 -9.93 9.76
N ILE A 377 17.28 -9.31 10.30
CA ILE A 377 18.43 -10.05 10.85
C ILE A 377 18.00 -10.95 12.02
N ALA A 378 17.14 -10.46 12.91
CA ALA A 378 16.63 -11.25 14.04
C ALA A 378 15.80 -12.47 13.60
N GLN A 379 15.19 -12.41 12.41
CA GLN A 379 14.43 -13.50 11.77
C GLN A 379 15.29 -14.41 10.87
N GLY A 380 16.60 -14.14 10.73
CA GLY A 380 17.48 -14.90 9.83
C GLY A 380 17.35 -14.56 8.34
N LYS A 381 16.66 -13.45 8.00
CA LYS A 381 16.40 -12.98 6.64
C LYS A 381 17.44 -11.96 6.18
N PHE A 382 18.68 -12.40 6.00
CA PHE A 382 19.83 -11.50 5.78
C PHE A 382 19.83 -10.82 4.41
N SER A 383 19.39 -11.52 3.37
CA SER A 383 19.30 -10.97 2.02
C SER A 383 18.27 -9.84 1.96
N GLU A 384 17.10 -10.04 2.56
CA GLU A 384 16.06 -9.03 2.67
C GLU A 384 16.51 -7.84 3.52
N ALA A 385 17.25 -8.10 4.61
CA ALA A 385 17.82 -7.04 5.44
C ALA A 385 18.80 -6.15 4.65
N LEU A 386 19.65 -6.74 3.82
CA LEU A 386 20.57 -6.00 2.95
C LEU A 386 19.83 -5.17 1.90
N GLU A 387 18.76 -5.71 1.31
CA GLU A 387 17.92 -4.97 0.35
C GLU A 387 17.25 -3.75 1.00
N VAL A 388 16.80 -3.84 2.25
CA VAL A 388 16.28 -2.68 3.01
C VAL A 388 17.34 -1.58 3.15
N VAL A 389 18.60 -1.93 3.40
CA VAL A 389 19.69 -0.95 3.44
C VAL A 389 19.92 -0.34 2.05
N ARG A 390 19.92 -1.17 1.00
CA ARG A 390 20.10 -0.74 -0.40
C ARG A 390 19.02 0.22 -0.88
N LEU A 391 17.78 0.11 -0.39
CA LEU A 391 16.74 1.11 -0.67
C LEU A 391 17.20 2.54 -0.36
N SER A 392 18.07 2.70 0.64
CA SER A 392 18.60 4.00 1.07
C SER A 392 19.93 4.38 0.40
N PHE A 393 20.89 3.46 0.27
CA PHE A 393 22.19 3.69 -0.40
C PHE A 393 22.97 2.37 -0.65
N PRO A 394 24.00 2.35 -1.54
CA PRO A 394 24.60 1.11 -2.03
C PRO A 394 25.81 0.56 -1.22
N PHE A 395 26.17 1.21 -0.11
CA PHE A 395 27.45 1.07 0.60
C PHE A 395 27.32 0.44 2.00
N ALA A 396 26.52 -0.63 2.13
CA ALA A 396 26.30 -1.30 3.40
C ALA A 396 27.62 -1.84 4.01
N GLY A 397 28.45 -2.50 3.20
CA GLY A 397 29.73 -3.07 3.59
C GLY A 397 30.79 -2.03 3.89
N VAL A 398 30.85 -0.93 3.11
CA VAL A 398 31.73 0.20 3.38
C VAL A 398 31.31 0.92 4.67
N LEU A 399 30.05 1.35 4.80
CA LEU A 399 29.61 2.10 5.99
C LEU A 399 29.59 1.23 7.26
N GLY A 400 29.40 -0.08 7.14
CA GLY A 400 29.58 -1.00 8.27
C GLY A 400 31.00 -1.01 8.85
N ARG A 401 31.99 -0.49 8.11
CA ARG A 401 33.39 -0.37 8.55
C ARG A 401 33.78 1.03 8.99
N ILE A 402 33.34 2.06 8.26
CA ILE A 402 33.88 3.42 8.41
C ILE A 402 32.88 4.45 8.96
N CYS A 403 31.61 4.08 9.16
CA CYS A 403 30.60 5.02 9.62
C CYS A 403 30.80 5.44 11.08
N THR A 404 30.49 6.70 11.38
CA THR A 404 30.46 7.25 12.74
C THR A 404 29.13 7.01 13.45
N HIS A 405 28.26 6.16 12.88
CA HIS A 405 27.08 5.58 13.53
C HIS A 405 26.19 6.57 14.33
N PRO A 406 25.78 7.72 13.75
CA PRO A 406 24.92 8.68 14.47
C PRO A 406 23.57 8.07 14.89
N CYS A 407 23.12 7.02 14.21
CA CYS A 407 21.95 6.23 14.57
C CYS A 407 22.06 5.52 15.93
N GLU A 408 23.27 5.16 16.37
CA GLU A 408 23.50 4.50 17.66
C GLU A 408 23.52 5.53 18.80
N SER A 409 24.00 6.76 18.54
CA SER A 409 24.00 7.85 19.51
C SER A 409 22.59 8.24 19.95
N GLU A 410 21.62 8.16 19.03
CA GLU A 410 20.21 8.49 19.29
C GLU A 410 19.35 7.25 19.62
N CYS A 411 19.97 6.08 19.81
CA CYS A 411 19.25 4.84 20.08
C CYS A 411 18.57 4.87 21.46
N GLU A 412 17.27 4.61 21.52
CA GLU A 412 16.52 4.59 22.79
C GLU A 412 16.96 3.47 23.74
N ARG A 413 17.55 2.38 23.22
CA ARG A 413 18.18 1.34 24.04
C ARG A 413 19.33 1.92 24.88
N GLY A 414 20.03 2.92 24.35
CA GLY A 414 21.07 3.70 25.01
C GLY A 414 20.63 4.41 26.30
N LYS A 415 19.32 4.61 26.49
CA LYS A 415 18.75 5.22 27.71
C LYS A 415 18.40 4.18 28.79
N VAL A 416 18.44 2.89 28.45
CA VAL A 416 18.24 1.77 29.39
C VAL A 416 19.60 1.15 29.76
N GLU A 417 20.46 1.00 28.75
CA GLU A 417 21.80 0.40 28.81
C GLU A 417 22.64 0.83 27.61
N GLU A 418 23.55 0.00 27.09
CA GLU A 418 24.33 0.31 25.89
C GLU A 418 23.48 0.25 24.59
N PRO A 419 23.73 1.15 23.61
CA PRO A 419 23.00 1.16 22.34
C PRO A 419 23.29 -0.08 21.48
N LEU A 420 22.45 -0.28 20.46
CA LEU A 420 22.63 -1.35 19.47
C LEU A 420 23.88 -1.12 18.61
N SER A 421 24.56 -2.20 18.25
CA SER A 421 25.71 -2.19 17.32
C SER A 421 25.28 -2.18 15.85
N ILE A 422 24.50 -1.16 15.47
CA ILE A 422 23.89 -0.98 14.14
C ILE A 422 24.95 -0.98 13.03
N ARG A 423 26.10 -0.32 13.23
CA ARG A 423 27.22 -0.29 12.28
C ARG A 423 27.74 -1.71 11.99
N SER A 424 27.94 -2.49 13.04
CA SER A 424 28.43 -3.87 12.95
C SER A 424 27.44 -4.77 12.22
N LEU A 425 26.14 -4.51 12.37
CA LEU A 425 25.08 -5.26 11.71
C LEU A 425 24.93 -4.92 10.23
N HIS A 426 25.20 -3.67 9.81
CA HIS A 426 25.36 -3.34 8.38
C HIS A 426 26.48 -4.15 7.75
N ARG A 427 27.63 -4.21 8.44
CA ARG A 427 28.78 -4.99 7.96
C ARG A 427 28.42 -6.46 7.84
N PHE A 428 27.74 -7.02 8.85
CA PHE A 428 27.34 -8.43 8.86
C PHE A 428 26.53 -8.80 7.61
N VAL A 429 25.45 -8.07 7.30
CA VAL A 429 24.58 -8.42 6.15
C VAL A 429 25.32 -8.31 4.81
N ALA A 430 26.19 -7.31 4.65
CA ALA A 430 27.01 -7.16 3.46
C ALA A 430 28.07 -8.27 3.35
N ASP A 431 28.72 -8.63 4.45
CA ASP A 431 29.75 -9.68 4.49
C ASP A 431 29.13 -11.07 4.24
N VAL A 432 27.89 -11.32 4.68
CA VAL A 432 27.15 -12.57 4.39
C VAL A 432 26.94 -12.75 2.89
N GLU A 433 26.41 -11.73 2.21
CA GLU A 433 26.20 -11.79 0.76
C GLU A 433 27.52 -11.93 0.01
N ARG A 434 28.55 -11.15 0.40
CA ARG A 434 29.88 -11.22 -0.22
C ARG A 434 30.49 -12.62 -0.11
N LYS A 435 30.37 -13.27 1.05
CA LYS A 435 30.84 -14.64 1.27
C LYS A 435 30.06 -15.68 0.46
N ALA A 436 28.75 -15.48 0.28
CA ALA A 436 27.90 -16.33 -0.55
C ALA A 436 28.13 -16.14 -2.06
N GLY A 437 28.77 -15.04 -2.45
CA GLY A 437 28.90 -14.60 -3.84
C GLY A 437 27.72 -13.72 -4.23
N ARG A 438 27.97 -12.40 -4.31
CA ARG A 438 26.93 -11.42 -4.63
C ARG A 438 26.31 -11.69 -6.02
N PRO A 439 24.97 -11.77 -6.13
CA PRO A 439 24.32 -11.86 -7.43
C PRO A 439 24.54 -10.57 -8.22
N LYS A 440 24.62 -10.70 -9.55
CA LYS A 440 24.75 -9.54 -10.44
C LYS A 440 23.49 -8.68 -10.33
N ALA A 441 23.65 -7.36 -10.18
CA ALA A 441 22.52 -6.45 -10.14
C ALA A 441 21.77 -6.45 -11.48
N ILE A 442 20.45 -6.30 -11.41
CA ILE A 442 19.60 -6.14 -12.59
C ILE A 442 19.72 -4.67 -13.03
N PRO A 443 20.13 -4.38 -14.28
CA PRO A 443 20.21 -3.00 -14.77
C PRO A 443 18.88 -2.27 -14.61
N ALA A 444 18.92 -1.02 -14.12
CA ALA A 444 17.74 -0.20 -14.01
C ALA A 444 17.19 0.16 -15.41
N GLU A 445 15.87 0.19 -15.55
CA GLU A 445 15.22 0.59 -16.79
C GLU A 445 15.45 2.09 -17.05
N LYS A 446 15.97 2.42 -18.24
CA LYS A 446 16.18 3.81 -18.67
C LYS A 446 14.89 4.40 -19.22
N SER A 447 14.02 4.85 -18.33
CA SER A 447 12.72 5.46 -18.66
C SER A 447 12.80 6.96 -18.97
N ARG A 448 13.95 7.60 -18.76
CA ARG A 448 14.19 9.03 -18.99
C ARG A 448 15.23 9.26 -20.09
N GLU A 449 15.01 10.28 -20.92
CA GLU A 449 15.92 10.62 -22.03
C GLU A 449 17.10 11.51 -21.60
N GLU A 450 16.95 12.24 -20.49
CA GLU A 450 17.94 13.19 -20.02
C GLU A 450 19.21 12.51 -19.50
N LYS A 451 20.35 13.12 -19.83
CA LYS A 451 21.69 12.69 -19.39
C LYS A 451 22.20 13.57 -18.26
N ILE A 452 22.78 12.96 -17.23
CA ILE A 452 23.31 13.67 -16.06
C ILE A 452 24.78 13.34 -15.88
N ALA A 453 25.59 14.38 -15.66
CA ALA A 453 27.02 14.24 -15.39
C ALA A 453 27.31 14.41 -13.89
N VAL A 454 28.04 13.48 -13.30
CA VAL A 454 28.53 13.55 -11.92
C VAL A 454 30.04 13.68 -11.93
N ILE A 455 30.60 14.72 -11.31
CA ILE A 455 32.04 14.97 -11.28
C ILE A 455 32.60 14.58 -9.92
N GLY A 456 33.37 13.50 -9.89
CA GLY A 456 33.95 12.90 -8.69
C GLY A 456 33.23 11.62 -8.26
N SER A 457 33.99 10.56 -8.03
CA SER A 457 33.46 9.25 -7.61
C SER A 457 33.60 8.98 -6.10
N GLY A 458 33.57 10.04 -5.28
CA GLY A 458 33.51 9.91 -3.83
C GLY A 458 32.14 9.43 -3.34
N PRO A 459 31.94 9.31 -2.01
CA PRO A 459 30.67 8.88 -1.44
C PRO A 459 29.47 9.70 -1.93
N SER A 460 29.64 11.02 -2.05
CA SER A 460 28.57 11.92 -2.52
C SER A 460 28.23 11.70 -4.00
N GLY A 461 29.24 11.63 -4.86
CA GLY A 461 29.02 11.44 -6.30
C GLY A 461 28.41 10.07 -6.61
N LEU A 462 28.92 9.00 -6.00
CA LEU A 462 28.37 7.66 -6.18
C LEU A 462 26.97 7.54 -5.56
N GLY A 463 26.70 8.20 -4.42
CA GLY A 463 25.37 8.26 -3.84
C GLY A 463 24.35 8.97 -4.75
N CYS A 464 24.73 10.10 -5.35
CA CYS A 464 23.91 10.81 -6.33
C CYS A 464 23.65 9.95 -7.59
N ALA A 465 24.69 9.31 -8.12
CA ALA A 465 24.56 8.45 -9.30
C ALA A 465 23.66 7.24 -9.04
N TYR A 466 23.78 6.62 -7.87
CA TYR A 466 22.94 5.50 -7.44
C TYR A 466 21.46 5.87 -7.37
N GLU A 467 21.14 7.06 -6.87
CA GLU A 467 19.76 7.51 -6.77
C GLU A 467 19.17 7.83 -8.16
N LEU A 468 19.91 8.56 -8.99
CA LEU A 468 19.46 8.96 -10.32
C LEU A 468 19.26 7.77 -11.27
N VAL A 469 20.14 6.75 -11.23
CA VAL A 469 20.00 5.57 -12.09
C VAL A 469 18.75 4.76 -11.74
N ARG A 470 18.39 4.66 -10.45
CA ARG A 470 17.16 3.97 -9.99
C ARG A 470 15.89 4.69 -10.39
N ARG A 471 15.97 6.01 -10.61
CA ARG A 471 14.87 6.85 -11.13
C ARG A 471 14.79 6.85 -12.67
N GLY A 472 15.62 6.05 -13.34
CA GLY A 472 15.59 5.82 -14.78
C GLY A 472 16.42 6.79 -15.63
N TYR A 473 17.28 7.61 -15.01
CA TYR A 473 18.16 8.54 -15.73
C TYR A 473 19.43 7.87 -16.25
N SER A 474 19.96 8.41 -17.35
CA SER A 474 21.30 8.04 -17.83
C SER A 474 22.37 8.88 -17.11
N VAL A 475 23.19 8.21 -16.30
CA VAL A 475 24.21 8.88 -15.46
C VAL A 475 25.62 8.48 -15.87
N THR A 476 26.50 9.48 -16.05
CA THR A 476 27.94 9.28 -16.26
C THR A 476 28.72 9.97 -15.14
N VAL A 477 29.56 9.20 -14.44
CA VAL A 477 30.48 9.68 -13.40
C VAL A 477 31.86 9.90 -14.01
N PHE A 478 32.42 11.10 -13.84
CA PHE A 478 33.76 11.46 -14.28
C PHE A 478 34.72 11.46 -13.09
N GLU A 479 35.73 10.61 -13.14
CA GLU A 479 36.76 10.45 -12.11
C GLU A 479 38.15 10.77 -12.67
N SER A 480 38.85 11.68 -11.99
CA SER A 480 40.21 12.07 -12.34
C SER A 480 41.27 11.01 -12.05
N ALA A 481 41.07 10.20 -11.01
CA ALA A 481 41.98 9.17 -10.56
C ALA A 481 41.84 7.86 -11.37
N PRO A 482 42.80 6.93 -11.27
CA PRO A 482 42.76 5.68 -12.01
C PRO A 482 41.62 4.72 -11.63
N LYS A 483 41.16 4.79 -10.37
CA LYS A 483 40.05 3.98 -9.83
C LYS A 483 39.05 4.85 -9.06
N ALA A 484 37.78 4.45 -9.11
CA ALA A 484 36.67 5.14 -8.45
C ALA A 484 36.62 4.92 -6.94
N GLY A 485 36.01 5.83 -6.17
CA GLY A 485 35.79 5.70 -4.72
C GLY A 485 36.31 6.87 -3.88
N GLY A 486 36.99 7.84 -4.49
CA GLY A 486 37.46 9.07 -3.82
C GLY A 486 38.20 8.81 -2.50
N MET A 487 37.81 9.51 -1.44
CA MET A 487 38.47 9.40 -0.13
C MET A 487 38.32 8.02 0.52
N MET A 488 37.27 7.25 0.19
CA MET A 488 37.12 5.86 0.66
C MET A 488 38.24 4.98 0.09
N ARG A 489 38.67 5.24 -1.15
CA ARG A 489 39.77 4.50 -1.77
C ARG A 489 41.13 5.02 -1.33
N TYR A 490 41.38 6.31 -1.47
CA TYR A 490 42.74 6.84 -1.35
C TYR A 490 43.05 7.41 0.04
N GLY A 491 42.05 7.75 0.85
CA GLY A 491 42.25 8.24 2.21
C GLY A 491 42.29 7.10 3.24
N ILE A 492 41.29 6.22 3.22
CA ILE A 492 41.11 5.20 4.27
C ILE A 492 42.04 3.99 4.04
N PRO A 493 42.84 3.58 5.04
CA PRO A 493 43.74 2.42 4.92
C PRO A 493 43.02 1.08 4.73
N GLU A 494 43.73 0.13 4.11
CA GLU A 494 43.22 -1.21 3.79
C GLU A 494 42.84 -2.05 5.02
N TYR A 495 43.53 -1.86 6.15
CA TYR A 495 43.20 -2.56 7.41
C TYR A 495 41.85 -2.12 8.02
N ARG A 496 41.26 -1.02 7.56
CA ARG A 496 39.93 -0.52 7.93
C ARG A 496 38.91 -0.74 6.83
N LEU A 497 39.27 -0.42 5.59
CA LEU A 497 38.41 -0.57 4.43
C LEU A 497 39.15 -1.32 3.32
N PRO A 498 38.95 -2.65 3.23
CA PRO A 498 39.53 -3.45 2.18
C PRO A 498 39.10 -2.96 0.80
N LYS A 499 40.03 -2.86 -0.14
CA LYS A 499 39.72 -2.31 -1.48
C LYS A 499 38.77 -3.21 -2.26
N GLU A 500 38.79 -4.50 -1.99
CA GLU A 500 37.86 -5.46 -2.60
C GLU A 500 36.40 -5.24 -2.19
N VAL A 501 36.14 -4.83 -0.94
CA VAL A 501 34.77 -4.49 -0.48
C VAL A 501 34.26 -3.28 -1.25
N LEU A 502 35.10 -2.25 -1.35
CA LEU A 502 34.77 -1.04 -2.10
C LEU A 502 34.58 -1.32 -3.60
N ASP A 503 35.45 -2.14 -4.20
CA ASP A 503 35.37 -2.53 -5.60
C ASP A 503 34.07 -3.30 -5.90
N ASP A 504 33.61 -4.16 -4.99
CA ASP A 504 32.36 -4.90 -5.17
C ASP A 504 31.12 -4.00 -5.11
N GLU A 505 31.04 -3.08 -4.14
CA GLU A 505 29.91 -2.15 -4.01
C GLU A 505 29.88 -1.09 -5.13
N ILE A 506 31.04 -0.65 -5.63
CA ILE A 506 31.10 0.21 -6.82
C ILE A 506 30.61 -0.55 -8.05
N ARG A 507 31.00 -1.82 -8.20
CA ARG A 507 30.56 -2.66 -9.32
C ARG A 507 29.05 -2.86 -9.31
N TYR A 508 28.44 -2.99 -8.13
CA TYR A 508 26.97 -3.03 -8.01
C TYR A 508 26.31 -1.78 -8.64
N ILE A 509 26.88 -0.59 -8.44
CA ILE A 509 26.39 0.66 -9.05
C ILE A 509 26.59 0.66 -10.58
N GLU A 510 27.72 0.16 -11.07
CA GLU A 510 27.98 0.01 -12.52
C GLU A 510 27.00 -0.99 -13.16
N GLU A 511 26.72 -2.11 -12.49
CA GLU A 511 25.78 -3.15 -12.94
C GLU A 511 24.34 -2.63 -13.03
N LEU A 512 23.95 -1.67 -12.18
CA LEU A 512 22.66 -0.95 -12.29
C LEU A 512 22.57 -0.05 -13.53
N GLY A 513 23.70 0.28 -14.18
CA GLY A 513 23.73 1.01 -15.44
C GLY A 513 24.42 2.38 -15.38
N VAL A 514 25.09 2.72 -14.28
CA VAL A 514 25.91 3.94 -14.17
C VAL A 514 27.22 3.75 -14.94
N GLU A 515 27.57 4.72 -15.80
CA GLU A 515 28.85 4.71 -16.52
C GLU A 515 29.92 5.46 -15.71
N ILE A 516 30.99 4.79 -15.27
CA ILE A 516 32.09 5.43 -14.53
C ILE A 516 33.34 5.55 -15.42
N LYS A 517 33.76 6.79 -15.70
CA LYS A 517 34.95 7.11 -16.51
C LYS A 517 36.11 7.54 -15.63
N THR A 518 37.09 6.68 -15.44
CA THR A 518 38.31 6.97 -14.69
C THR A 518 39.39 7.62 -15.58
N ASN A 519 40.42 8.20 -14.97
CA ASN A 519 41.47 8.97 -15.67
C ASN A 519 40.93 10.10 -16.57
N MET A 520 39.77 10.66 -16.23
CA MET A 520 39.07 11.65 -17.03
C MET A 520 38.84 12.94 -16.22
N PRO A 521 39.90 13.73 -15.96
CA PRO A 521 39.74 15.01 -15.29
C PRO A 521 38.92 15.98 -16.16
N VAL A 522 37.83 16.50 -15.59
CA VAL A 522 37.00 17.52 -16.25
C VAL A 522 37.75 18.86 -16.22
N LYS A 523 37.92 19.48 -17.40
CA LYS A 523 38.60 20.78 -17.55
C LYS A 523 37.64 21.96 -17.50
N ASN A 524 36.45 21.82 -18.11
CA ASN A 524 35.40 22.82 -18.13
C ASN A 524 34.03 22.12 -18.06
N ALA A 525 33.20 22.50 -17.08
CA ALA A 525 31.84 21.99 -16.94
C ALA A 525 30.92 22.37 -18.12
N GLU A 526 31.14 23.52 -18.77
CA GLU A 526 30.36 23.95 -19.94
C GLU A 526 30.47 22.98 -21.12
N ASP A 527 31.62 22.33 -21.28
CA ASP A 527 31.84 21.35 -22.34
C ASP A 527 30.98 20.10 -22.12
N LEU A 528 30.54 19.81 -20.90
CA LEU A 528 29.59 18.73 -20.63
C LEU A 528 28.18 19.12 -21.08
N PHE A 529 27.74 20.37 -20.86
CA PHE A 529 26.47 20.83 -21.43
C PHE A 529 26.47 20.75 -22.96
N LYS A 530 27.58 21.09 -23.62
CA LYS A 530 27.76 20.93 -25.09
C LYS A 530 27.71 19.46 -25.54
N GLN A 531 28.10 18.52 -24.68
CA GLN A 531 27.99 17.07 -24.93
C GLN A 531 26.57 16.51 -24.70
N GLY A 532 25.61 17.35 -24.29
CA GLY A 532 24.21 16.99 -24.15
C GLY A 532 23.77 16.59 -22.74
N TYR A 533 24.64 16.73 -21.73
CA TYR A 533 24.24 16.58 -20.33
C TYR A 533 23.32 17.75 -19.93
N LYS A 534 22.21 17.44 -19.25
CA LYS A 534 21.17 18.42 -18.86
C LYS A 534 21.36 18.97 -17.46
N ALA A 535 22.05 18.23 -16.59
CA ALA A 535 22.42 18.65 -15.26
C ALA A 535 23.82 18.13 -14.90
N ILE A 536 24.52 18.87 -14.04
CA ILE A 536 25.87 18.53 -13.56
C ILE A 536 25.87 18.54 -12.03
N PHE A 537 26.43 17.50 -11.41
CA PHE A 537 26.65 17.42 -9.97
C PHE A 537 28.15 17.44 -9.63
N LEU A 538 28.57 18.37 -8.78
CA LEU A 538 29.95 18.57 -8.34
C LEU A 538 30.19 17.89 -6.99
N ALA A 539 30.99 16.83 -6.98
CA ALA A 539 31.27 16.00 -5.81
C ALA A 539 32.78 15.69 -5.66
N THR A 540 33.63 16.70 -5.88
CA THR A 540 35.09 16.52 -5.93
C THR A 540 35.78 16.37 -4.58
N GLY A 541 35.10 16.68 -3.47
CA GLY A 541 35.64 16.58 -2.11
C GLY A 541 36.76 17.59 -1.78
N ALA A 542 37.41 17.39 -0.62
CA ALA A 542 38.44 18.27 -0.06
C ALA A 542 39.84 17.63 -0.07
N TRP A 543 40.59 17.77 -1.17
CA TRP A 543 41.87 17.07 -1.38
C TRP A 543 43.14 17.87 -1.02
N THR A 544 43.01 19.08 -0.46
CA THR A 544 44.16 19.92 -0.13
C THR A 544 44.39 19.92 1.38
N SER A 545 45.57 19.51 1.84
CA SER A 545 45.92 19.56 3.28
C SER A 545 46.07 21.00 3.78
N GLN A 546 45.67 21.25 5.03
CA GLN A 546 45.94 22.52 5.69
C GLN A 546 47.38 22.59 6.23
N LYS A 547 47.93 23.81 6.26
CA LYS A 547 49.26 24.10 6.80
C LYS A 547 49.15 24.57 8.25
N ILE A 548 50.11 24.19 9.09
CA ILE A 548 50.13 24.59 10.51
C ILE A 548 50.55 26.06 10.64
N GLY A 549 51.47 26.52 9.79
CA GLY A 549 51.98 27.89 9.80
C GLY A 549 53.10 28.13 10.82
N VAL A 550 53.81 27.08 11.25
CA VAL A 550 54.90 27.17 12.23
C VAL A 550 56.29 27.15 11.57
N PRO A 551 57.31 27.76 12.19
CA PRO A 551 58.68 27.68 11.69
C PRO A 551 59.14 26.22 11.54
N GLY A 552 59.75 25.90 10.39
CA GLY A 552 60.29 24.58 10.07
C GLY A 552 59.34 23.63 9.34
N GLU A 553 58.09 24.02 9.04
CA GLU A 553 57.11 23.15 8.36
C GLU A 553 57.53 22.72 6.94
N GLU A 554 58.32 23.52 6.22
CA GLU A 554 58.76 23.22 4.85
C GLU A 554 60.06 22.37 4.79
N SER A 555 60.44 21.73 5.89
CA SER A 555 61.73 21.03 6.03
C SER A 555 61.68 19.59 5.51
N GLU A 556 62.84 19.03 5.16
CA GLU A 556 62.92 17.62 4.75
C GLU A 556 62.53 16.71 5.91
N GLY A 557 61.52 15.85 5.69
CA GLY A 557 60.95 14.97 6.70
C GLY A 557 59.55 15.39 7.17
N VAL A 558 59.06 16.57 6.78
CA VAL A 558 57.66 16.95 6.98
C VAL A 558 56.84 16.51 5.76
N VAL A 559 55.75 15.79 5.99
CA VAL A 559 54.80 15.36 4.96
C VAL A 559 53.37 15.63 5.42
N TYR A 560 52.44 15.71 4.47
CA TYR A 560 51.03 15.88 4.77
C TYR A 560 50.27 14.55 4.72
N ALA A 561 49.33 14.37 5.63
CA ALA A 561 48.65 13.10 5.83
C ALA A 561 47.87 12.62 4.60
N LEU A 562 47.22 13.52 3.85
CA LEU A 562 46.49 13.15 2.65
C LEU A 562 47.42 12.57 1.57
N ASP A 563 48.56 13.19 1.33
CA ASP A 563 49.54 12.69 0.36
C ASP A 563 50.18 11.39 0.83
N PHE A 564 50.50 11.31 2.13
CA PHE A 564 51.02 10.09 2.75
C PHE A 564 50.05 8.92 2.58
N LEU A 565 48.80 9.07 3.02
CA LEU A 565 47.76 8.04 2.93
C LEU A 565 47.46 7.69 1.47
N LYS A 566 47.32 8.69 0.59
CA LYS A 566 47.09 8.46 -0.84
C LYS A 566 48.21 7.65 -1.49
N ASN A 567 49.47 7.98 -1.19
CA ASN A 567 50.61 7.25 -1.74
C ASN A 567 50.63 5.80 -1.26
N VAL A 568 50.46 5.57 0.05
CA VAL A 568 50.45 4.20 0.60
C VAL A 568 49.26 3.40 0.04
N ASN A 569 48.05 3.97 0.06
CA ASN A 569 46.83 3.31 -0.43
C ASN A 569 46.82 3.09 -1.94
N SER A 570 47.67 3.80 -2.70
CA SER A 570 47.89 3.57 -4.13
C SER A 570 48.98 2.52 -4.41
N GLY A 571 49.58 1.93 -3.37
CA GLY A 571 50.65 0.95 -3.47
C GLY A 571 52.04 1.55 -3.70
N ALA A 572 52.22 2.86 -3.54
CA ALA A 572 53.53 3.51 -3.66
C ALA A 572 54.40 3.18 -2.44
N LYS A 573 55.70 2.94 -2.67
CA LYS A 573 56.67 2.80 -1.58
C LYS A 573 56.95 4.17 -0.96
N VAL A 574 56.55 4.35 0.29
CA VAL A 574 56.83 5.57 1.06
C VAL A 574 58.05 5.34 1.95
N LYS A 575 58.97 6.31 1.96
CA LYS A 575 60.12 6.31 2.86
C LYS A 575 59.66 6.80 4.23
N LEU A 576 59.81 5.95 5.25
CA LEU A 576 59.38 6.24 6.62
C LEU A 576 60.59 6.50 7.53
N GLY A 577 60.42 7.40 8.49
CA GLY A 577 61.37 7.61 9.60
C GLY A 577 61.31 6.49 10.66
N ASN A 578 62.30 6.43 11.55
CA ASN A 578 62.26 5.54 12.71
C ASN A 578 61.37 6.08 13.83
N LYS A 579 61.33 7.41 14.01
CA LYS A 579 60.56 8.14 15.03
C LYS A 579 59.62 9.13 14.35
N VAL A 580 58.38 8.71 14.16
CA VAL A 580 57.38 9.49 13.44
C VAL A 580 56.50 10.26 14.42
N VAL A 581 56.29 11.54 14.19
CA VAL A 581 55.27 12.33 14.88
C VAL A 581 54.12 12.63 13.92
N VAL A 582 52.89 12.35 14.35
CA VAL A 582 51.67 12.73 13.63
C VAL A 582 50.99 13.85 14.40
N ILE A 583 50.61 14.94 13.72
CA ILE A 583 49.97 16.10 14.32
C ILE A 583 48.50 16.14 13.90
N GLY A 584 47.59 15.98 14.87
CA GLY A 584 46.14 16.08 14.68
C GLY A 584 45.35 15.11 15.58
N GLY A 585 44.11 15.49 15.94
CA GLY A 585 43.23 14.68 16.78
C GLY A 585 42.16 13.85 16.04
N GLY A 586 42.06 13.98 14.71
CA GLY A 586 41.01 13.33 13.91
C GLY A 586 41.36 11.94 13.39
N SER A 587 40.37 11.28 12.76
CA SER A 587 40.53 9.92 12.21
C SER A 587 41.69 9.79 11.21
N VAL A 588 41.95 10.83 10.42
CA VAL A 588 43.09 10.88 9.47
C VAL A 588 44.43 10.80 10.21
N ALA A 589 44.56 11.43 11.36
CA ALA A 589 45.76 11.38 12.18
C ALA A 589 45.96 9.99 12.79
N ILE A 590 44.88 9.39 13.31
CA ILE A 590 44.91 8.01 13.83
C ILE A 590 45.30 7.03 12.74
N ASP A 591 44.72 7.15 11.54
CA ASP A 591 45.05 6.30 10.41
C ASP A 591 46.51 6.45 9.98
N ALA A 592 47.02 7.68 9.89
CA ALA A 592 48.41 7.94 9.57
C ALA A 592 49.38 7.38 10.63
N ALA A 593 49.03 7.47 11.92
CA ALA A 593 49.85 6.96 13.02
C ALA A 593 49.91 5.42 13.02
N ARG A 594 48.76 4.75 12.93
CA ARG A 594 48.66 3.28 12.88
C ARG A 594 49.32 2.73 11.62
N LEU A 595 49.15 3.40 10.48
CA LEU A 595 49.81 3.02 9.24
C LEU A 595 51.33 3.17 9.33
N SER A 596 51.82 4.23 9.97
CA SER A 596 53.26 4.42 10.22
C SER A 596 53.83 3.27 11.06
N ARG A 597 53.13 2.82 12.11
CA ARG A 597 53.52 1.62 12.88
C ARG A 597 53.62 0.38 11.98
N ARG A 598 52.61 0.14 11.16
CA ARG A 598 52.55 -1.03 10.25
C ARG A 598 53.60 -1.02 9.15
N LEU A 599 54.02 0.17 8.71
CA LEU A 599 55.11 0.36 7.75
C LEU A 599 56.50 0.23 8.38
N GLY A 600 56.60 0.03 9.69
CA GLY A 600 57.85 -0.29 10.38
C GLY A 600 58.49 0.85 11.18
N ALA A 601 57.79 1.96 11.44
CA ALA A 601 58.29 2.98 12.37
C ALA A 601 58.49 2.37 13.76
N LYS A 602 59.66 2.60 14.37
CA LYS A 602 60.01 2.05 15.69
C LYS A 602 59.23 2.71 16.82
N GLU A 603 58.99 4.02 16.69
CA GLU A 603 58.28 4.83 17.67
C GLU A 603 57.36 5.80 16.91
N VAL A 604 56.09 5.89 17.33
CA VAL A 604 55.11 6.79 16.72
C VAL A 604 54.42 7.59 17.82
N HIS A 605 54.49 8.91 17.70
CA HIS A 605 53.85 9.85 18.61
C HIS A 605 52.69 10.52 17.88
N LEU A 606 51.55 10.66 18.52
CA LEU A 606 50.43 11.44 18.02
C LEU A 606 50.22 12.64 18.94
N ILE A 607 50.38 13.84 18.39
CA ILE A 607 50.22 15.10 19.12
C ILE A 607 48.90 15.72 18.69
N CYS A 608 48.04 16.04 19.65
CA CYS A 608 46.75 16.69 19.38
C CYS A 608 46.51 17.83 20.37
N LEU A 609 45.77 18.84 19.91
CA LEU A 609 45.37 19.99 20.74
C LEU A 609 44.30 19.56 21.75
N GLU A 610 43.51 18.58 21.34
CA GLU A 610 42.35 18.07 22.03
C GLU A 610 42.73 17.17 23.22
N SER A 611 41.80 17.06 24.17
CA SER A 611 41.89 16.18 25.34
C SER A 611 41.40 14.76 25.01
N THR A 612 41.95 13.77 25.71
CA THR A 612 41.44 12.38 25.72
C THR A 612 40.35 12.16 26.79
N ASP A 613 40.05 13.15 27.63
CA ASP A 613 38.99 13.07 28.63
C ASP A 613 37.61 13.08 27.94
N LEU A 614 36.82 12.04 28.20
CA LEU A 614 35.49 11.83 27.63
C LEU A 614 34.49 12.94 28.00
N THR A 615 34.74 13.66 29.10
CA THR A 615 33.87 14.73 29.62
C THR A 615 34.28 16.14 29.17
N CYS A 616 35.42 16.27 28.50
CA CYS A 616 35.95 17.56 28.08
C CYS A 616 35.25 18.08 26.82
N LYS A 617 34.98 19.39 26.77
CA LYS A 617 34.44 20.05 25.56
C LYS A 617 35.40 20.01 24.38
N ASP A 618 36.70 19.99 24.64
CA ASP A 618 37.78 20.02 23.64
C ASP A 618 38.29 18.59 23.37
N ARG A 619 37.39 17.62 23.29
CA ARG A 619 37.74 16.20 23.12
C ARG A 619 38.20 15.88 21.70
N MET A 620 39.10 14.90 21.57
CA MET A 620 39.56 14.39 20.27
C MET A 620 38.39 13.98 19.36
N PRO A 621 38.37 14.40 18.09
CA PRO A 621 37.29 14.05 17.15
C PRO A 621 37.35 12.62 16.57
N ALA A 622 38.45 11.89 16.78
CA ALA A 622 38.53 10.47 16.37
C ALA A 622 37.64 9.56 17.26
N GLN A 623 37.22 8.41 16.73
CA GLN A 623 36.44 7.43 17.49
C GLN A 623 37.27 6.79 18.61
N ASP A 624 36.69 6.61 19.79
CA ASP A 624 37.38 6.04 20.96
C ASP A 624 38.02 4.68 20.67
N LEU A 625 37.29 3.80 19.99
CA LEU A 625 37.80 2.49 19.62
C LEU A 625 39.07 2.59 18.76
N GLU A 626 39.17 3.60 17.89
CA GLU A 626 40.35 3.80 17.04
C GLU A 626 41.52 4.37 17.84
N ILE A 627 41.25 5.25 18.82
CA ILE A 627 42.26 5.79 19.74
C ILE A 627 42.83 4.67 20.60
N GLU A 628 41.97 3.82 21.18
CA GLU A 628 42.42 2.69 22.00
C GLU A 628 43.17 1.65 21.17
N GLN A 629 42.69 1.29 19.97
CA GLN A 629 43.44 0.41 19.07
C GLN A 629 44.80 0.98 18.66
N ALA A 630 44.91 2.31 18.50
CA ALA A 630 46.19 2.95 18.20
C ALA A 630 47.17 2.84 19.38
N LYS A 631 46.70 3.07 20.62
CA LYS A 631 47.49 2.88 21.84
C LYS A 631 47.94 1.43 22.00
N GLU A 632 47.03 0.47 21.79
CA GLU A 632 47.34 -0.96 21.78
C GLU A 632 48.45 -1.30 20.75
N GLU A 633 48.42 -0.70 19.56
CA GLU A 633 49.46 -0.86 18.51
C GLU A 633 50.79 -0.12 18.82
N GLY A 634 50.88 0.53 19.98
CA GLY A 634 52.08 1.21 20.47
C GLY A 634 52.23 2.66 19.97
N VAL A 635 51.14 3.32 19.58
CA VAL A 635 51.13 4.77 19.32
C VAL A 635 51.05 5.53 20.65
N ILE A 636 51.97 6.46 20.86
CA ILE A 636 52.02 7.29 22.07
C ILE A 636 51.21 8.57 21.83
N VAL A 637 50.06 8.70 22.47
CA VAL A 637 49.17 9.87 22.33
C VAL A 637 49.55 10.95 23.34
N HIS A 638 49.80 12.17 22.86
CA HIS A 638 50.12 13.37 23.62
C HIS A 638 48.97 14.38 23.46
N PRO A 639 47.96 14.35 24.35
CA PRO A 639 46.84 15.30 24.31
C PRO A 639 47.23 16.67 24.86
N CYS A 640 46.40 17.68 24.57
CA CYS A 640 46.55 19.05 25.05
C CYS A 640 47.91 19.69 24.70
N LEU A 641 48.48 19.37 23.53
CA LEU A 641 49.75 19.92 23.06
C LEU A 641 49.62 20.53 21.66
N GLY A 642 50.08 21.77 21.53
CA GLY A 642 50.33 22.47 20.26
C GLY A 642 51.78 22.45 19.84
N ILE A 643 52.05 22.92 18.62
CA ILE A 643 53.39 22.99 18.06
C ILE A 643 53.84 24.45 18.00
N LYS A 644 54.97 24.76 18.64
CA LYS A 644 55.58 26.08 18.60
C LYS A 644 56.52 26.23 17.40
N LYS A 645 57.35 25.22 17.15
CA LYS A 645 58.22 25.12 15.97
C LYS A 645 58.64 23.67 15.71
N ILE A 646 58.91 23.36 14.44
CA ILE A 646 59.54 22.11 14.04
C ILE A 646 61.05 22.32 14.07
N MET A 647 61.75 21.53 14.89
CA MET A 647 63.19 21.62 15.07
C MET A 647 63.91 20.91 13.95
N THR A 648 64.95 21.56 13.41
CA THR A 648 65.71 21.03 12.29
C THR A 648 67.21 21.11 12.51
N GLU A 649 67.93 20.14 11.96
CA GLU A 649 69.38 20.14 11.85
C GLU A 649 69.75 19.87 10.38
N LYS A 650 70.57 20.74 9.77
CA LYS A 650 70.95 20.66 8.33
C LYS A 650 69.74 20.53 7.39
N GLY A 651 68.62 21.18 7.71
CA GLY A 651 67.39 21.16 6.91
C GLY A 651 66.51 19.92 7.07
N LYS A 652 66.86 18.99 7.98
CA LYS A 652 66.08 17.79 8.30
C LYS A 652 65.42 17.90 9.66
N VAL A 653 64.22 17.35 9.80
CA VAL A 653 63.52 17.24 11.08
C VAL A 653 64.35 16.44 12.09
N VAL A 654 64.48 16.99 13.30
CA VAL A 654 65.06 16.28 14.47
C VAL A 654 64.11 16.23 15.67
N GLY A 655 63.04 17.03 15.67
CA GLY A 655 62.03 17.03 16.74
C GLY A 655 61.03 18.17 16.63
N LEU A 656 60.18 18.31 17.63
CA LEU A 656 59.18 19.36 17.75
C LEU A 656 59.28 20.01 19.13
N ASP A 657 59.29 21.33 19.12
CA ASP A 657 59.12 22.15 20.32
C ASP A 657 57.62 22.36 20.51
N THR A 658 57.07 21.84 21.61
CA THR A 658 55.63 21.85 21.87
C THR A 658 55.25 22.97 22.83
N VAL A 659 53.95 23.25 22.92
CA VAL A 659 53.37 24.20 23.87
C VAL A 659 52.08 23.63 24.41
N GLN A 660 51.76 23.90 25.67
CA GLN A 660 50.54 23.39 26.28
C GLN A 660 49.32 24.10 25.70
N CYS A 661 48.36 23.34 25.19
CA CYS A 661 47.06 23.85 24.74
C CYS A 661 46.08 23.83 25.91
N THR A 662 45.49 24.98 26.23
CA THR A 662 44.58 25.15 27.37
C THR A 662 43.11 25.13 26.97
N SER A 663 42.80 25.49 25.72
CA SER A 663 41.45 25.46 25.15
C SER A 663 41.58 25.31 23.64
N VAL A 664 40.68 24.58 23.00
CA VAL A 664 40.65 24.42 21.53
C VAL A 664 39.48 25.20 20.92
N ILE A 665 38.34 25.17 21.60
CA ILE A 665 37.10 25.78 21.15
C ILE A 665 36.74 26.95 22.07
N ASN A 666 36.46 28.12 21.47
CA ASN A 666 36.00 29.30 22.21
C ASN A 666 34.54 29.16 22.70
N GLU A 667 34.03 30.15 23.45
CA GLU A 667 32.65 30.13 23.97
C GLU A 667 31.57 30.09 22.87
N GLU A 668 31.91 30.51 21.64
CA GLU A 668 31.02 30.51 20.48
C GLU A 668 31.03 29.18 19.71
N GLY A 669 31.77 28.17 20.19
CA GLY A 669 31.86 26.87 19.53
C GLY A 669 32.80 26.84 18.31
N LYS A 670 33.61 27.88 18.10
CA LYS A 670 34.55 27.96 16.97
C LYS A 670 35.95 27.50 17.37
N PHE A 671 36.63 26.88 16.41
CA PHE A 671 38.04 26.52 16.54
C PHE A 671 38.91 27.78 16.72
N ALA A 672 39.46 27.94 17.92
CA ALA A 672 40.27 29.07 18.33
C ALA A 672 41.19 28.61 19.48
N PRO A 673 42.28 27.88 19.17
CA PRO A 673 43.13 27.29 20.19
C PRO A 673 43.90 28.35 20.97
N GLU A 674 43.92 28.19 22.29
CA GLU A 674 44.69 28.98 23.24
C GLU A 674 45.84 28.15 23.82
N PHE A 675 46.97 28.81 24.04
CA PHE A 675 48.20 28.18 24.51
C PHE A 675 48.66 28.85 25.81
N GLY A 676 48.92 28.03 26.83
CA GLY A 676 49.36 28.49 28.14
C GLY A 676 50.87 28.67 28.25
N GLU A 677 51.32 29.34 29.31
CA GLU A 677 52.74 29.56 29.61
C GLU A 677 53.44 28.37 30.32
N GLY A 678 52.76 27.22 30.46
CA GLY A 678 53.30 26.03 31.12
C GLY A 678 54.46 25.37 30.36
N GLU A 679 55.35 24.68 31.08
CA GLU A 679 56.41 23.88 30.47
C GLU A 679 55.81 22.70 29.68
N ALA A 680 56.13 22.60 28.39
CA ALA A 680 55.70 21.53 27.50
C ALA A 680 56.91 20.74 26.97
N PRO A 681 56.79 19.41 26.79
CA PRO A 681 57.93 18.57 26.44
C PRO A 681 58.39 18.75 24.99
N THR A 682 59.69 18.75 24.74
CA THR A 682 60.23 18.57 23.38
C THR A 682 60.11 17.10 22.97
N ILE A 683 59.54 16.84 21.79
CA ILE A 683 59.34 15.48 21.26
C ILE A 683 60.28 15.25 20.08
N MET A 684 61.18 14.28 20.20
CA MET A 684 62.17 13.97 19.15
C MET A 684 61.55 13.15 18.02
N ALA A 685 61.86 13.50 16.77
CA ALA A 685 61.31 12.84 15.59
C ALA A 685 62.25 12.99 14.39
N ASP A 686 62.26 12.02 13.49
CA ASP A 686 62.95 12.12 12.19
C ASP A 686 61.96 12.29 11.01
N MET A 687 60.65 12.26 11.30
CA MET A 687 59.58 12.52 10.33
C MET A 687 58.35 13.12 11.03
N VAL A 688 57.71 14.10 10.39
CA VAL A 688 56.45 14.71 10.86
C VAL A 688 55.37 14.50 9.80
N ILE A 689 54.20 14.03 10.22
CA ILE A 689 53.00 13.90 9.38
C ILE A 689 51.95 14.88 9.88
N VAL A 690 51.58 15.86 9.04
CA VAL A 690 50.61 16.90 9.38
C VAL A 690 49.20 16.46 8.96
N ALA A 691 48.28 16.37 9.92
CA ALA A 691 46.90 15.87 9.76
C ALA A 691 45.84 16.81 10.39
N ILE A 692 46.04 18.14 10.26
CA ILE A 692 45.23 19.16 10.96
C ILE A 692 44.01 19.68 10.19
N GLY A 693 43.61 19.01 9.10
CA GLY A 693 42.43 19.37 8.32
C GLY A 693 42.69 19.43 6.81
N GLN A 694 41.60 19.61 6.06
CA GLN A 694 41.60 19.57 4.60
C GLN A 694 40.70 20.68 4.05
N ARG A 695 40.93 21.07 2.80
CA ARG A 695 40.12 22.04 2.05
C ARG A 695 39.95 21.61 0.59
N PRO A 696 38.90 22.09 -0.10
CA PRO A 696 38.73 21.87 -1.53
C PRO A 696 39.93 22.34 -2.36
N VAL A 697 40.07 21.79 -3.57
CA VAL A 697 41.13 22.18 -4.50
C VAL A 697 40.80 23.55 -5.10
N ASP A 698 41.81 24.42 -5.18
CA ASP A 698 41.72 25.78 -5.78
C ASP A 698 41.73 25.74 -7.33
N LYS A 699 41.17 24.70 -7.97
CA LYS A 699 41.09 24.59 -9.43
C LYS A 699 39.69 24.90 -9.92
N ASP A 700 39.59 25.92 -10.76
CA ASP A 700 38.34 26.39 -11.35
C ASP A 700 38.12 25.72 -12.71
N PHE A 701 37.47 24.57 -12.69
CA PHE A 701 36.91 23.94 -13.91
C PHE A 701 35.42 24.32 -14.10
N VAL A 702 34.89 25.16 -13.22
CA VAL A 702 33.53 25.69 -13.23
C VAL A 702 33.53 27.03 -12.48
N GLU A 703 32.85 28.04 -13.01
CA GLU A 703 32.79 29.39 -12.45
C GLU A 703 31.71 29.51 -11.36
N VAL A 704 31.96 28.89 -10.20
CA VAL A 704 31.04 28.91 -9.04
C VAL A 704 31.49 29.86 -7.95
N GLU A 705 30.53 30.45 -7.24
CA GLU A 705 30.80 31.22 -6.02
C GLU A 705 31.39 30.31 -4.93
N ARG A 706 32.36 30.83 -4.19
CA ARG A 706 33.02 30.13 -3.09
C ARG A 706 32.97 30.94 -1.80
N MET A 707 32.87 30.23 -0.68
CA MET A 707 32.99 30.78 0.67
C MET A 707 34.46 31.12 1.00
N PRO A 708 34.75 31.93 2.04
CA PRO A 708 36.13 32.19 2.49
C PRO A 708 36.94 30.92 2.80
N SER A 709 36.26 29.85 3.25
CA SER A 709 36.79 28.49 3.46
C SER A 709 37.17 27.74 2.16
N LYS A 710 36.99 28.37 0.99
CA LYS A 710 37.18 27.80 -0.36
C LYS A 710 36.18 26.70 -0.75
N THR A 711 35.19 26.43 0.10
CA THR A 711 34.06 25.56 -0.26
C THR A 711 33.12 26.23 -1.25
N ILE A 712 32.44 25.43 -2.07
CA ILE A 712 31.45 25.91 -3.03
C ILE A 712 30.22 26.39 -2.27
N LYS A 713 29.75 27.59 -2.62
CA LYS A 713 28.50 28.14 -2.09
C LYS A 713 27.32 27.58 -2.88
N ILE A 714 26.33 27.07 -2.16
CA ILE A 714 25.09 26.52 -2.71
C ILE A 714 23.89 27.12 -1.96
N ASP A 715 22.69 26.95 -2.52
CA ASP A 715 21.46 27.00 -1.73
C ASP A 715 21.37 25.73 -0.86
N GLU A 716 21.27 25.89 0.45
CA GLU A 716 21.30 24.75 1.41
C GLU A 716 20.10 23.81 1.28
N THR A 717 18.98 24.27 0.69
CA THR A 717 17.81 23.44 0.44
C THR A 717 17.91 22.74 -0.91
N THR A 718 18.28 23.46 -1.97
CA THR A 718 18.23 22.95 -3.35
C THR A 718 19.55 22.37 -3.85
N PHE A 719 20.65 22.56 -3.13
CA PHE A 719 22.00 22.16 -3.54
C PHE A 719 22.47 22.79 -4.87
N GLU A 720 21.70 23.74 -5.42
CA GLU A 720 22.03 24.44 -6.65
C GLU A 720 23.10 25.50 -6.37
N THR A 721 24.05 25.63 -7.28
CA THR A 721 25.07 26.68 -7.25
C THR A 721 24.50 27.98 -7.84
N ASN A 722 25.33 29.02 -7.98
CA ASN A 722 24.96 30.22 -8.75
C ASN A 722 24.77 29.93 -10.26
N MET A 723 25.19 28.77 -10.76
CA MET A 723 25.01 28.35 -12.15
C MET A 723 23.79 27.42 -12.28
N LYS A 724 22.83 27.84 -13.11
CA LYS A 724 21.60 27.08 -13.34
C LYS A 724 21.89 25.67 -13.88
N GLY A 725 21.30 24.66 -13.27
CA GLY A 725 21.51 23.25 -13.65
C GLY A 725 22.84 22.64 -13.19
N VAL A 726 23.60 23.37 -12.36
CA VAL A 726 24.83 22.88 -11.71
C VAL A 726 24.59 22.82 -10.20
N PHE A 727 24.71 21.62 -9.65
CA PHE A 727 24.50 21.30 -8.24
C PHE A 727 25.83 20.87 -7.61
N ALA A 728 26.00 21.03 -6.29
CA ALA A 728 27.21 20.61 -5.59
C ALA A 728 26.89 19.99 -4.23
N GLY A 729 27.69 19.01 -3.80
CA GLY A 729 27.46 18.32 -2.53
C GLY A 729 28.67 17.54 -1.99
N GLY A 730 28.60 17.18 -0.72
CA GLY A 730 29.70 16.55 0.02
C GLY A 730 30.79 17.54 0.44
N ASP A 731 31.99 17.05 0.69
CA ASP A 731 33.07 17.83 1.32
C ASP A 731 33.55 19.04 0.52
N VAL A 732 33.20 19.14 -0.77
CA VAL A 732 33.47 20.33 -1.58
C VAL A 732 32.62 21.53 -1.15
N VAL A 733 31.47 21.28 -0.50
CA VAL A 733 30.52 22.27 0.02
C VAL A 733 30.68 22.46 1.53
N THR A 734 30.69 21.37 2.29
CA THR A 734 30.70 21.43 3.76
C THR A 734 32.10 21.55 4.36
N GLY A 735 33.14 21.26 3.58
CA GLY A 735 34.43 20.85 4.13
C GLY A 735 34.40 19.39 4.63
N PRO A 736 35.52 18.88 5.17
CA PRO A 736 35.66 17.47 5.54
C PRO A 736 34.55 16.98 6.46
N ALA A 737 33.85 15.94 6.04
CA ALA A 737 32.75 15.35 6.78
C ALA A 737 32.81 13.81 6.75
N ASN A 738 31.84 13.19 7.42
CA ASN A 738 31.69 11.75 7.52
C ASN A 738 31.10 11.20 6.21
N ALA A 739 31.49 10.00 5.79
CA ALA A 739 31.05 9.40 4.53
C ALA A 739 29.51 9.33 4.38
N VAL A 740 28.78 9.03 5.46
CA VAL A 740 27.31 8.97 5.47
C VAL A 740 26.65 10.32 5.18
N ARG A 741 27.24 11.44 5.62
CA ARG A 741 26.75 12.80 5.32
C ARG A 741 27.03 13.18 3.87
N ALA A 742 28.18 12.77 3.33
CA ALA A 742 28.48 12.97 1.92
C ALA A 742 27.48 12.20 1.02
N ILE A 743 27.14 10.96 1.36
CA ILE A 743 26.10 10.17 0.67
C ILE A 743 24.74 10.89 0.74
N ALA A 744 24.36 11.37 1.93
CA ALA A 744 23.11 12.12 2.12
C ALA A 744 23.05 13.37 1.21
N ALA A 745 24.12 14.15 1.15
CA ALA A 745 24.21 15.31 0.26
C ALA A 745 24.06 14.91 -1.23
N GLY A 746 24.59 13.75 -1.62
CA GLY A 746 24.39 13.22 -2.97
C GLY A 746 22.93 12.87 -3.28
N LYS A 747 22.24 12.25 -2.32
CA LYS A 747 20.81 11.90 -2.43
C LYS A 747 19.92 13.14 -2.51
N GLU A 748 20.18 14.14 -1.68
CA GLU A 748 19.44 15.41 -1.72
C GLU A 748 19.67 16.18 -3.02
N ALA A 749 20.90 16.18 -3.53
CA ALA A 749 21.21 16.75 -4.83
C ALA A 749 20.53 16.00 -5.98
N ALA A 750 20.44 14.66 -5.93
CA ALA A 750 19.71 13.88 -6.93
C ALA A 750 18.22 14.26 -7.00
N THR A 751 17.56 14.46 -5.86
CA THR A 751 16.19 14.98 -5.79
C THR A 751 16.07 16.38 -6.41
N SER A 752 17.04 17.25 -6.14
CA SER A 752 17.10 18.60 -6.75
C SER A 752 17.21 18.54 -8.27
N ILE A 753 18.06 17.64 -8.77
CA ILE A 753 18.29 17.46 -10.21
C ILE A 753 17.01 16.93 -10.87
N GLU A 754 16.31 15.98 -10.27
CA GLU A 754 15.03 15.50 -10.80
C GLU A 754 13.99 16.62 -10.87
N PHE A 755 13.82 17.39 -9.79
CA PHE A 755 12.87 18.52 -9.77
C PHE A 755 13.24 19.58 -10.81
N TYR A 756 14.53 19.86 -10.99
CA TYR A 756 15.04 20.76 -12.01
C TYR A 756 14.68 20.28 -13.43
N LEU A 757 14.91 18.99 -13.72
CA LEU A 757 14.60 18.41 -15.03
C LEU A 757 13.09 18.30 -15.27
N ALA A 758 12.30 18.10 -14.23
CA ALA A 758 10.84 18.07 -14.28
C ALA A 758 10.19 19.47 -14.34
N GLY A 759 10.96 20.55 -14.20
CA GLY A 759 10.44 21.91 -14.15
C GLY A 759 9.63 22.23 -12.88
N MET A 760 9.85 21.47 -11.80
CA MET A 760 9.23 21.67 -10.50
C MET A 760 9.99 22.70 -9.67
N ASP A 761 9.31 23.32 -8.70
CA ASP A 761 9.94 24.21 -7.74
C ASP A 761 10.85 23.42 -6.77
N LEU A 762 12.14 23.77 -6.75
CA LEU A 762 13.17 23.00 -6.04
C LEU A 762 13.04 23.03 -4.51
N LYS A 763 12.26 23.97 -3.95
CA LYS A 763 12.12 24.17 -2.50
C LYS A 763 10.81 23.59 -1.98
N THR A 764 9.70 23.93 -2.64
CA THR A 764 8.34 23.60 -2.18
C THR A 764 7.86 22.22 -2.59
N ALA A 765 8.44 21.60 -3.61
CA ALA A 765 8.13 20.22 -4.01
C ALA A 765 8.77 19.16 -3.09
N ARG A 766 9.60 19.56 -2.12
CA ARG A 766 10.32 18.64 -1.25
C ARG A 766 9.42 18.07 -0.16
N PRO A 767 9.55 16.78 0.17
CA PRO A 767 8.87 16.21 1.31
C PRO A 767 9.38 16.84 2.62
N ALA A 768 8.50 16.96 3.62
CA ALA A 768 8.89 17.41 4.95
C ALA A 768 9.94 16.47 5.56
N PRO A 769 10.90 17.01 6.34
CA PRO A 769 11.90 16.18 7.02
C PRO A 769 11.22 15.25 8.04
N PRO A 770 11.78 14.04 8.24
CA PRO A 770 11.21 13.09 9.19
C PRO A 770 11.29 13.63 10.62
N LYS A 771 10.17 13.59 11.36
CA LYS A 771 10.11 13.96 12.78
C LYS A 771 10.43 12.74 13.65
N ARG A 772 11.18 12.93 14.73
CA ARG A 772 11.54 11.86 15.69
C ARG A 772 10.38 11.58 16.65
N ILE A 773 10.21 10.33 17.08
CA ILE A 773 9.33 9.99 18.22
C ILE A 773 9.91 10.45 19.56
N GLU A 774 9.09 11.13 20.37
CA GLU A 774 9.50 11.66 21.67
C GLU A 774 9.47 10.58 22.78
N GLU A 775 8.41 9.76 22.84
CA GLU A 775 8.22 8.78 23.92
C GLU A 775 8.26 7.33 23.43
N VAL A 776 9.24 6.57 23.93
CA VAL A 776 9.34 5.12 23.77
C VAL A 776 9.30 4.48 25.16
N PRO A 777 8.29 3.64 25.47
CA PRO A 777 8.21 2.92 26.75
C PRO A 777 9.45 2.07 27.01
N LYS A 778 9.92 2.07 28.25
CA LYS A 778 11.15 1.37 28.68
C LYS A 778 10.91 0.42 29.85
N GLU A 779 9.69 0.43 30.40
CA GLU A 779 9.28 -0.42 31.50
C GLU A 779 9.30 -1.89 31.07
N GLY A 780 9.93 -2.75 31.86
CA GLY A 780 9.99 -4.19 31.60
C GLY A 780 11.01 -4.64 30.55
N VAL A 781 11.83 -3.75 30.00
CA VAL A 781 12.93 -4.12 29.09
C VAL A 781 14.05 -4.81 29.89
N GLU A 782 14.38 -6.06 29.51
CA GLU A 782 15.49 -6.81 30.09
C GLU A 782 16.85 -6.25 29.64
N LYS A 783 17.80 -6.19 30.57
CA LYS A 783 19.16 -5.67 30.30
C LYS A 783 20.06 -6.78 29.78
N GLU A 784 20.72 -6.53 28.66
CA GLU A 784 21.63 -7.44 27.99
C GLU A 784 22.90 -6.69 27.52
N PRO A 785 24.09 -7.23 27.76
CA PRO A 785 25.34 -6.56 27.36
C PRO A 785 25.42 -6.38 25.85
N ARG A 786 26.03 -5.28 25.41
CA ARG A 786 26.26 -5.04 23.98
C ARG A 786 27.23 -6.05 23.40
N THR A 787 26.89 -6.59 22.23
CA THR A 787 27.78 -7.48 21.50
C THR A 787 29.01 -6.72 21.00
N VAL A 788 30.20 -7.14 21.43
CA VAL A 788 31.48 -6.50 21.09
C VAL A 788 32.00 -7.03 19.75
N MET A 789 32.47 -6.14 18.88
CA MET A 789 33.07 -6.51 17.59
C MET A 789 34.33 -7.36 17.79
N PRO A 790 34.39 -8.60 17.27
CA PRO A 790 35.59 -9.40 17.32
C PRO A 790 36.72 -8.72 16.54
N VAL A 791 37.92 -8.72 17.11
CA VAL A 791 39.13 -8.15 16.50
C VAL A 791 40.25 -9.18 16.46
N ILE A 792 41.14 -9.06 15.49
CA ILE A 792 42.33 -9.92 15.43
C ILE A 792 43.27 -9.64 16.62
N PRO A 793 44.01 -10.66 17.12
CA PRO A 793 45.03 -10.48 18.16
C PRO A 793 46.09 -9.45 17.75
N ILE A 794 46.63 -8.73 18.73
CA ILE A 794 47.59 -7.64 18.54
C ILE A 794 48.81 -8.06 17.71
N GLU A 795 49.29 -9.29 17.89
CA GLU A 795 50.46 -9.84 17.19
C GLU A 795 50.24 -9.93 15.67
N LYS A 796 48.98 -10.03 15.23
CA LYS A 796 48.59 -10.11 13.82
C LYS A 796 48.26 -8.73 13.22
N ARG A 797 48.18 -7.67 14.03
CA ARG A 797 47.86 -6.31 13.60
C ARG A 797 49.01 -5.59 12.91
N MET A 798 50.24 -6.11 12.97
CA MET A 798 51.41 -5.57 12.23
C MET A 798 51.40 -5.94 10.73
N SER A 799 50.21 -6.08 10.15
CA SER A 799 49.97 -6.41 8.74
C SER A 799 48.95 -5.43 8.13
N PHE A 800 48.56 -5.61 6.88
CA PHE A 800 47.45 -4.86 6.26
C PHE A 800 46.09 -5.56 6.40
N ASN A 801 46.04 -6.66 7.16
CA ASN A 801 44.80 -7.40 7.38
C ASN A 801 43.78 -6.52 8.11
N GLU A 802 42.51 -6.75 7.76
CA GLU A 802 41.39 -6.11 8.41
C GLU A 802 41.39 -6.42 9.92
N VAL A 803 41.30 -5.38 10.76
CA VAL A 803 41.44 -5.55 12.22
C VAL A 803 40.18 -6.13 12.84
N GLU A 804 39.02 -5.59 12.46
CA GLU A 804 37.71 -6.09 12.87
C GLU A 804 37.32 -7.27 11.98
N ILE A 805 36.83 -8.36 12.58
CA ILE A 805 36.54 -9.63 11.88
C ILE A 805 35.07 -9.69 11.41
N GLY A 806 34.18 -8.93 12.04
CA GLY A 806 32.73 -8.96 11.80
C GLY A 806 32.01 -9.88 12.77
N PHE A 807 30.69 -9.71 12.88
CA PHE A 807 29.84 -10.64 13.62
C PHE A 807 29.65 -11.94 12.86
N ASP A 808 29.50 -13.04 13.59
CA ASP A 808 28.86 -14.23 13.06
C ASP A 808 27.33 -14.11 13.13
N GLN A 809 26.63 -15.13 12.64
CA GLN A 809 25.17 -15.14 12.58
C GLN A 809 24.53 -15.10 13.97
N GLU A 810 25.10 -15.81 14.95
CA GLU A 810 24.53 -15.88 16.29
C GLU A 810 24.65 -14.54 17.00
N MET A 811 25.85 -13.94 16.96
CA MET A 811 26.13 -12.60 17.46
C MET A 811 25.20 -11.56 16.82
N ALA A 812 25.03 -11.61 15.50
CA ALA A 812 24.19 -10.65 14.78
C ALA A 812 22.70 -10.80 15.13
N THR A 813 22.20 -12.03 15.19
CA THR A 813 20.81 -12.30 15.59
C THR A 813 20.55 -11.91 17.04
N GLN A 814 21.48 -12.21 17.96
CA GLN A 814 21.38 -11.82 19.36
C GLN A 814 21.35 -10.29 19.51
N GLU A 815 22.31 -9.60 18.90
CA GLU A 815 22.38 -8.13 18.98
C GLU A 815 21.12 -7.48 18.41
N SER A 816 20.61 -7.97 17.27
CA SER A 816 19.38 -7.44 16.66
C SER A 816 18.12 -7.61 17.54
N ARG A 817 18.04 -8.68 18.35
CA ARG A 817 16.91 -8.92 19.27
C ARG A 817 16.84 -7.92 20.42
N ARG A 818 17.93 -7.21 20.73
CA ARG A 818 17.95 -6.13 21.73
C ARG A 818 17.17 -4.89 21.27
N CYS A 819 16.72 -4.82 20.01
CA CYS A 819 15.97 -3.68 19.48
C CYS A 819 14.64 -3.46 20.21
N LEU A 820 14.38 -2.21 20.63
CA LEU A 820 13.12 -1.82 21.31
C LEU A 820 11.92 -1.67 20.39
N ASN A 821 12.12 -1.89 19.08
CA ASN A 821 11.09 -1.73 18.07
C ASN A 821 10.36 -0.37 18.07
N CYS A 822 11.13 0.73 18.14
CA CYS A 822 10.60 2.10 18.30
C CYS A 822 9.52 2.50 17.27
N SER A 823 9.52 1.94 16.06
CA SER A 823 8.55 2.21 14.99
C SER A 823 7.12 1.84 15.37
N VAL A 824 6.93 0.86 16.27
CA VAL A 824 5.62 0.49 16.81
C VAL A 824 4.97 1.67 17.54
N TYR A 825 5.79 2.50 18.18
CA TYR A 825 5.33 3.70 18.87
C TYR A 825 5.29 4.92 17.95
N ALA A 826 6.12 4.93 16.91
CA ALA A 826 6.27 6.04 15.97
C ALA A 826 4.98 6.34 15.15
N GLN A 827 4.02 5.41 15.17
CA GLN A 827 2.72 5.53 14.50
C GLN A 827 1.55 5.96 15.42
N LYS A 828 1.81 6.25 16.71
CA LYS A 828 0.72 6.50 17.69
C LYS A 828 0.00 7.85 17.56
N GLU A 829 0.45 8.77 16.69
CA GLU A 829 -0.23 10.06 16.45
C GLU A 829 -1.11 10.11 15.17
N VAL A 830 -1.29 9.01 14.44
CA VAL A 830 -2.12 8.98 13.21
C VAL A 830 -3.43 8.19 13.37
N LEU A 831 -3.72 7.64 14.55
CA LEU A 831 -4.85 6.73 14.75
C LEU A 831 -6.09 7.37 15.42
N GLU A 832 -6.43 8.61 15.07
CA GLU A 832 -7.79 9.14 15.33
C GLU A 832 -8.61 9.41 14.05
N GLY A 833 -8.13 9.02 12.86
CA GLY A 833 -8.88 9.28 11.62
C GLY A 833 -8.88 8.19 10.55
N ALA A 834 -8.01 7.17 10.63
CA ALA A 834 -7.97 6.09 9.66
C ALA A 834 -8.18 4.75 10.36
N GLU A 835 -9.43 4.29 10.41
CA GLU A 835 -9.72 2.89 10.71
C GLU A 835 -8.99 2.01 9.68
N CYS A 836 -7.99 1.23 10.13
CA CYS A 836 -7.55 0.07 9.36
C CYS A 836 -8.79 -0.81 9.14
N ARG A 837 -9.19 -0.98 7.87
CA ARG A 837 -10.40 -1.70 7.49
C ARG A 837 -10.33 -3.14 8.00
N SER A 838 -11.16 -3.49 8.99
CA SER A 838 -11.31 -4.86 9.50
C SER A 838 -12.51 -5.57 8.87
N LEU A 839 -12.64 -5.53 7.53
CA LEU A 839 -13.78 -6.10 6.82
C LEU A 839 -13.35 -7.12 5.76
N GLY A 840 -12.72 -8.21 6.20
CA GLY A 840 -12.59 -9.43 5.39
C GLY A 840 -13.96 -10.11 5.15
N ILE A 841 -13.99 -11.06 4.22
CA ILE A 841 -15.14 -11.96 4.02
C ILE A 841 -15.14 -13.00 5.14
N ARG A 842 -16.26 -13.11 5.87
CA ARG A 842 -16.39 -13.89 7.12
C ARG A 842 -16.69 -15.37 6.86
N ILE A 843 -15.91 -16.01 6.00
CA ILE A 843 -15.82 -17.48 5.86
C ILE A 843 -14.59 -17.99 6.62
N ASN A 844 -14.10 -19.22 6.37
CA ASN A 844 -12.82 -19.63 6.96
C ASN A 844 -11.68 -18.70 6.50
N PRO A 845 -10.90 -18.09 7.40
CA PRO A 845 -9.99 -16.98 7.06
C PRO A 845 -8.88 -17.36 6.09
N GLY A 846 -8.38 -18.60 6.15
CA GLY A 846 -7.39 -19.13 5.22
C GLY A 846 -7.93 -19.50 3.84
N SER A 847 -9.26 -19.44 3.63
CA SER A 847 -9.90 -19.80 2.36
C SER A 847 -9.70 -18.74 1.30
N TYR A 848 -9.83 -19.13 0.04
CA TYR A 848 -9.79 -18.20 -1.08
C TYR A 848 -11.21 -17.77 -1.50
N VAL A 849 -11.29 -16.51 -1.93
CA VAL A 849 -12.41 -15.93 -2.67
C VAL A 849 -11.92 -15.74 -4.10
N HIS A 850 -12.54 -16.49 -5.01
CA HIS A 850 -12.23 -16.53 -6.43
C HIS A 850 -13.06 -15.49 -7.18
N VAL A 851 -12.41 -14.56 -7.85
CA VAL A 851 -13.06 -13.58 -8.72
C VAL A 851 -12.78 -13.96 -10.17
N LEU A 852 -13.86 -14.17 -10.92
CA LEU A 852 -13.78 -14.57 -12.33
C LEU A 852 -13.24 -13.42 -13.21
N PRO A 853 -12.64 -13.75 -14.37
CA PRO A 853 -12.09 -12.75 -15.28
C PRO A 853 -13.19 -11.87 -15.90
N ILE A 854 -12.79 -10.74 -16.47
CA ILE A 854 -13.70 -9.83 -17.18
C ILE A 854 -13.28 -9.62 -18.64
N GLU A 855 -14.26 -9.45 -19.52
CA GLU A 855 -14.03 -9.37 -20.97
C GLU A 855 -13.79 -7.93 -21.42
N ALA A 856 -14.57 -6.98 -20.92
CA ALA A 856 -14.51 -5.57 -21.32
C ALA A 856 -15.07 -4.63 -20.24
N GLY A 857 -15.05 -3.31 -20.50
CA GLY A 857 -15.59 -2.29 -19.58
C GLY A 857 -17.05 -2.51 -19.16
N PHE A 858 -17.88 -3.09 -20.02
CA PHE A 858 -19.31 -3.36 -19.75
C PHE A 858 -19.70 -4.83 -19.86
N VAL A 859 -18.73 -5.74 -20.03
CA VAL A 859 -18.97 -7.19 -20.08
C VAL A 859 -18.09 -7.83 -19.01
N GLY A 860 -18.72 -8.26 -17.92
CA GLY A 860 -18.04 -8.68 -16.70
C GLY A 860 -18.00 -10.17 -16.47
N ALA A 861 -17.72 -10.53 -15.22
CA ALA A 861 -17.51 -11.89 -14.77
C ALA A 861 -18.81 -12.71 -14.68
N ASP A 862 -19.95 -12.04 -14.56
CA ASP A 862 -21.29 -12.61 -14.71
C ASP A 862 -21.47 -13.25 -16.10
N ASN A 863 -21.11 -12.53 -17.17
CA ASN A 863 -21.15 -13.07 -18.54
C ASN A 863 -20.21 -14.27 -18.71
N VAL A 864 -19.03 -14.25 -18.07
CA VAL A 864 -18.12 -15.41 -18.04
C VAL A 864 -18.76 -16.59 -17.31
N GLY A 865 -19.51 -16.36 -16.23
CA GLY A 865 -20.32 -17.37 -15.58
C GLY A 865 -21.32 -18.03 -16.53
N VAL A 866 -21.99 -17.24 -17.39
CA VAL A 866 -22.88 -17.74 -18.44
C VAL A 866 -22.12 -18.56 -19.48
N LEU A 867 -20.95 -18.10 -19.94
CA LEU A 867 -20.10 -18.85 -20.87
C LEU A 867 -19.73 -20.23 -20.32
N ILE A 868 -19.34 -20.31 -19.05
CA ILE A 868 -18.97 -21.58 -18.40
C ILE A 868 -20.20 -22.50 -18.25
N ALA A 869 -21.38 -21.93 -18.01
CA ALA A 869 -22.62 -22.69 -17.81
C ALA A 869 -23.21 -23.23 -19.12
N GLU A 870 -23.26 -22.41 -20.17
CA GLU A 870 -23.84 -22.79 -21.46
C GLU A 870 -22.82 -23.46 -22.40
N THR A 871 -21.52 -23.22 -22.18
CA THR A 871 -20.41 -23.82 -22.94
C THR A 871 -20.50 -23.63 -24.47
N PRO A 872 -20.86 -22.45 -25.01
CA PRO A 872 -20.98 -22.26 -26.47
C PRO A 872 -19.64 -22.52 -27.19
N TYR A 873 -18.51 -22.30 -26.52
CA TYR A 873 -17.17 -22.65 -27.02
C TYR A 873 -16.92 -24.16 -27.20
N ASN A 874 -17.79 -25.03 -26.71
CA ASN A 874 -17.73 -26.48 -26.97
C ASN A 874 -18.71 -26.93 -28.04
N GLN A 875 -19.57 -26.05 -28.53
CA GLN A 875 -20.59 -26.37 -29.53
C GLN A 875 -20.05 -26.23 -30.96
N ASP A 876 -20.62 -27.01 -31.87
CA ASP A 876 -20.39 -26.87 -33.31
C ASP A 876 -21.30 -25.81 -33.94
N SER A 877 -22.55 -25.71 -33.46
CA SER A 877 -23.52 -24.72 -33.91
C SER A 877 -23.21 -23.33 -33.35
N ILE A 878 -23.50 -22.29 -34.14
CA ILE A 878 -23.50 -20.91 -33.68
C ILE A 878 -24.68 -20.71 -32.74
N GLU A 879 -24.40 -20.28 -31.52
CA GLU A 879 -25.38 -19.97 -30.48
C GLU A 879 -25.42 -18.47 -30.21
N LEU A 880 -26.62 -17.95 -29.99
CA LEU A 880 -26.84 -16.61 -29.45
C LEU A 880 -27.42 -16.77 -28.05
N VAL A 881 -26.62 -16.44 -27.04
CA VAL A 881 -27.03 -16.39 -25.63
C VAL A 881 -27.28 -14.94 -25.26
N ILE A 882 -28.41 -14.68 -24.61
CA ILE A 882 -28.83 -13.34 -24.21
C ILE A 882 -29.11 -13.36 -22.71
N ASP A 883 -28.30 -12.64 -21.94
CA ASP A 883 -28.64 -12.31 -20.56
C ASP A 883 -29.50 -11.05 -20.55
N ILE A 884 -30.67 -11.14 -19.90
CA ILE A 884 -31.65 -10.06 -19.86
C ILE A 884 -31.62 -9.43 -18.47
N GLY A 885 -30.90 -8.31 -18.38
CA GLY A 885 -30.89 -7.43 -17.22
C GLY A 885 -30.97 -5.96 -17.61
N THR A 886 -30.65 -5.10 -16.63
CA THR A 886 -30.51 -3.65 -16.79
C THR A 886 -29.45 -3.28 -17.85
N ASN A 887 -28.39 -4.08 -17.93
CA ASN A 887 -27.53 -4.20 -19.10
C ASN A 887 -27.89 -5.53 -19.75
N GLY A 888 -28.02 -5.56 -21.08
CA GLY A 888 -28.26 -6.80 -21.81
C GLY A 888 -26.94 -7.31 -22.37
N GLU A 889 -26.43 -8.41 -21.84
CA GLU A 889 -25.23 -9.08 -22.35
C GLU A 889 -25.60 -10.09 -23.44
N LEU A 890 -24.85 -10.06 -24.53
CA LEU A 890 -25.04 -10.92 -25.69
C LEU A 890 -23.75 -11.70 -25.94
N ILE A 891 -23.87 -13.00 -26.15
CA ILE A 891 -22.78 -13.88 -26.59
C ILE A 891 -23.21 -14.51 -27.90
N LEU A 892 -22.43 -14.32 -28.97
CA LEU A 892 -22.63 -14.98 -30.25
C LEU A 892 -21.40 -15.81 -30.62
N GLY A 893 -21.59 -17.08 -30.94
CA GLY A 893 -20.53 -17.88 -31.54
C GLY A 893 -20.58 -19.37 -31.22
N ASN A 894 -19.45 -20.03 -31.39
CA ASN A 894 -19.25 -21.46 -31.19
C ASN A 894 -17.78 -21.75 -30.82
N ARG A 895 -17.32 -23.00 -30.95
CA ARG A 895 -15.92 -23.39 -30.69
C ARG A 895 -14.85 -22.67 -31.52
N GLU A 896 -15.20 -22.16 -32.70
CA GLU A 896 -14.23 -21.49 -33.58
C GLU A 896 -14.02 -20.03 -33.16
N ARG A 897 -15.09 -19.37 -32.72
CA ARG A 897 -15.06 -17.97 -32.34
C ARG A 897 -16.24 -17.62 -31.44
N LEU A 898 -15.96 -16.83 -30.41
CA LEU A 898 -16.97 -16.17 -29.58
C LEU A 898 -16.83 -14.65 -29.68
N ILE A 899 -17.97 -13.96 -29.64
CA ILE A 899 -18.06 -12.50 -29.62
C ILE A 899 -19.08 -12.13 -28.53
N SER A 900 -18.69 -11.22 -27.64
CA SER A 900 -19.58 -10.69 -26.60
C SER A 900 -19.84 -9.21 -26.81
N ALA A 901 -21.04 -8.76 -26.46
CA ALA A 901 -21.39 -7.33 -26.42
C ALA A 901 -22.33 -7.03 -25.26
N SER A 902 -22.31 -5.78 -24.80
CA SER A 902 -23.27 -5.26 -23.82
C SER A 902 -24.15 -4.20 -24.50
N CYS A 903 -25.44 -4.25 -24.19
CA CYS A 903 -26.46 -3.34 -24.69
C CYS A 903 -27.09 -2.56 -23.53
N ALA A 904 -27.27 -1.25 -23.70
CA ALA A 904 -28.01 -0.43 -22.73
C ALA A 904 -29.52 -0.68 -22.85
N THR A 905 -29.99 -1.78 -22.25
CA THR A 905 -31.39 -2.23 -22.28
C THR A 905 -32.26 -1.43 -21.32
N GLY A 906 -31.73 -1.02 -20.17
CA GLY A 906 -32.50 -0.41 -19.10
C GLY A 906 -33.37 -1.44 -18.35
N PRO A 907 -33.91 -1.09 -17.17
CA PRO A 907 -34.45 -2.08 -16.23
C PRO A 907 -35.93 -2.41 -16.48
N ALA A 908 -36.49 -2.08 -17.64
CA ALA A 908 -37.91 -2.22 -17.93
C ALA A 908 -38.41 -3.67 -17.77
N PHE A 909 -37.62 -4.66 -18.21
CA PHE A 909 -37.95 -6.07 -18.05
C PHE A 909 -37.76 -6.61 -16.62
N GLU A 910 -37.07 -5.88 -15.75
CA GLU A 910 -37.01 -6.16 -14.31
C GLU A 910 -38.20 -5.57 -13.55
N GLY A 911 -39.04 -4.79 -14.25
CA GLY A 911 -40.17 -4.06 -13.67
C GLY A 911 -39.80 -2.73 -13.02
N ALA A 912 -38.55 -2.25 -13.16
CA ALA A 912 -38.17 -0.95 -12.63
C ALA A 912 -38.46 0.17 -13.66
N GLU A 913 -38.55 1.41 -13.18
CA GLU A 913 -38.88 2.61 -13.98
C GLU A 913 -40.23 2.53 -14.73
N MET A 914 -41.12 1.63 -14.30
CA MET A 914 -42.49 1.50 -14.79
C MET A 914 -43.48 1.84 -13.68
N LYS A 915 -44.62 2.46 -14.03
CA LYS A 915 -45.60 2.97 -13.04
C LYS A 915 -46.08 1.93 -12.04
N PHE A 916 -46.37 0.72 -12.52
CA PHE A 916 -46.75 -0.44 -11.70
C PHE A 916 -45.91 -1.68 -12.04
N GLY A 917 -44.70 -1.49 -12.54
CA GLY A 917 -43.74 -2.58 -12.68
C GLY A 917 -43.24 -3.01 -11.30
N MET A 918 -43.00 -4.31 -11.13
CA MET A 918 -42.40 -4.85 -9.92
C MET A 918 -41.60 -6.12 -10.24
N ARG A 919 -40.72 -6.54 -9.33
CA ARG A 919 -40.02 -7.81 -9.48
C ARG A 919 -41.00 -8.99 -9.35
N ALA A 920 -40.58 -10.16 -9.83
CA ALA A 920 -41.31 -11.40 -9.63
C ALA A 920 -41.38 -11.74 -8.13
N ALA A 921 -42.53 -11.49 -7.51
CA ALA A 921 -42.83 -11.71 -6.10
C ALA A 921 -44.33 -11.95 -5.92
N PRO A 922 -44.78 -12.48 -4.76
CA PRO A 922 -46.20 -12.69 -4.49
C PRO A 922 -47.02 -11.41 -4.70
N GLY A 923 -48.10 -11.52 -5.49
CA GLY A 923 -48.92 -10.37 -5.91
C GLY A 923 -48.53 -9.77 -7.26
N ALA A 924 -47.40 -10.15 -7.86
CA ALA A 924 -47.03 -9.69 -9.20
C ALA A 924 -47.77 -10.46 -10.30
N ILE A 925 -48.23 -9.74 -11.31
CA ILE A 925 -48.87 -10.29 -12.50
C ILE A 925 -47.80 -10.88 -13.43
N GLU A 926 -47.85 -12.19 -13.65
CA GLU A 926 -46.84 -12.93 -14.43
C GLU A 926 -47.27 -13.29 -15.84
N LYS A 927 -48.58 -13.25 -16.12
CA LYS A 927 -49.16 -13.64 -17.41
C LYS A 927 -50.35 -12.77 -17.74
N ILE A 928 -50.44 -12.27 -18.97
CA ILE A 928 -51.51 -11.37 -19.40
C ILE A 928 -52.06 -11.82 -20.75
N VAL A 929 -53.39 -11.82 -20.89
CA VAL A 929 -54.10 -12.05 -22.13
C VAL A 929 -55.17 -10.97 -22.27
N ILE A 930 -55.21 -10.32 -23.44
CA ILE A 930 -56.21 -9.28 -23.74
C ILE A 930 -57.08 -9.81 -24.87
N ASP A 931 -58.40 -9.83 -24.64
CA ASP A 931 -59.36 -10.23 -25.65
C ASP A 931 -59.41 -9.21 -26.80
N ARG A 932 -59.33 -9.69 -28.04
CA ARG A 932 -59.19 -8.81 -29.22
C ARG A 932 -60.46 -8.05 -29.57
N GLU A 933 -61.64 -8.50 -29.14
CA GLU A 933 -62.91 -7.85 -29.45
C GLU A 933 -63.37 -6.97 -28.28
N THR A 934 -63.49 -7.57 -27.10
CA THR A 934 -64.02 -6.94 -25.88
C THR A 934 -63.00 -6.03 -25.18
N LYS A 935 -61.70 -6.23 -25.44
CA LYS A 935 -60.59 -5.56 -24.74
C LYS A 935 -60.51 -5.89 -23.25
N GLU A 936 -61.23 -6.91 -22.79
CA GLU A 936 -61.14 -7.38 -21.41
C GLU A 936 -59.82 -8.11 -21.15
N VAL A 937 -59.34 -7.99 -19.91
CA VAL A 937 -58.02 -8.47 -19.49
C VAL A 937 -58.18 -9.68 -18.59
N ARG A 938 -57.48 -10.77 -18.94
CA ARG A 938 -57.27 -11.93 -18.07
C ARG A 938 -55.81 -11.99 -17.67
N PHE A 939 -55.53 -12.17 -16.39
CA PHE A 939 -54.17 -12.24 -15.89
C PHE A 939 -53.99 -13.28 -14.77
N LYS A 940 -52.75 -13.72 -14.56
CA LYS A 940 -52.34 -14.57 -13.44
C LYS A 940 -51.36 -13.85 -12.53
N VAL A 941 -51.44 -14.16 -11.25
CA VAL A 941 -50.58 -13.62 -10.19
C VAL A 941 -49.66 -14.74 -9.70
N ILE A 942 -48.39 -14.42 -9.42
CA ILE A 942 -47.41 -15.37 -8.87
C ILE A 942 -47.97 -16.07 -7.63
N ASP A 943 -47.64 -17.36 -7.49
CA ASP A 943 -48.11 -18.29 -6.46
C ASP A 943 -49.63 -18.59 -6.52
N ARG A 944 -50.28 -18.37 -7.66
CA ARG A 944 -51.66 -18.78 -7.92
C ARG A 944 -51.82 -19.46 -9.27
N GLU A 945 -52.53 -20.59 -9.29
CA GLU A 945 -52.79 -21.31 -10.53
C GLU A 945 -53.99 -20.74 -11.31
N GLN A 946 -54.97 -20.15 -10.62
CA GLN A 946 -56.19 -19.60 -11.20
C GLN A 946 -55.98 -18.24 -11.89
N TRP A 947 -56.82 -17.92 -12.88
CA TRP A 947 -56.88 -16.59 -13.48
C TRP A 947 -57.69 -15.61 -12.61
N ASN A 948 -57.49 -14.30 -12.75
CA ASN A 948 -58.28 -13.28 -12.05
C ASN A 948 -59.80 -13.45 -12.28
N THR A 949 -60.22 -13.91 -13.46
CA THR A 949 -61.63 -14.16 -13.81
C THR A 949 -62.25 -15.38 -13.14
N GLU A 950 -61.43 -16.21 -12.48
CA GLU A 950 -61.86 -17.43 -11.77
C GLU A 950 -61.91 -17.22 -10.25
N LEU A 951 -61.62 -16.01 -9.78
CA LEU A 951 -61.57 -15.63 -8.37
C LEU A 951 -62.49 -14.44 -8.09
N PRO A 952 -63.04 -14.33 -6.87
CA PRO A 952 -63.62 -13.08 -6.41
C PRO A 952 -62.58 -11.94 -6.49
N PRO A 953 -62.94 -10.71 -6.91
CA PRO A 953 -61.99 -9.62 -7.08
C PRO A 953 -61.07 -9.38 -5.87
N GLU A 954 -61.64 -9.36 -4.67
CA GLU A 954 -60.94 -9.19 -3.40
C GLU A 954 -59.90 -10.28 -3.09
N GLU A 955 -60.04 -11.47 -3.70
CA GLU A 955 -59.10 -12.57 -3.53
C GLU A 955 -57.95 -12.51 -4.52
N VAL A 956 -58.06 -11.80 -5.65
CA VAL A 956 -57.00 -11.70 -6.68
C VAL A 956 -55.71 -11.10 -6.11
N ARG A 957 -55.84 -10.00 -5.36
CA ARG A 957 -54.75 -9.35 -4.59
C ARG A 957 -53.51 -9.01 -5.43
N ALA A 958 -53.70 -8.52 -6.65
CA ALA A 958 -52.60 -8.05 -7.49
C ALA A 958 -51.93 -6.79 -6.89
N LYS A 959 -50.64 -6.60 -7.18
CA LYS A 959 -49.84 -5.44 -6.72
C LYS A 959 -49.21 -4.67 -7.87
N GLY A 960 -48.82 -5.37 -8.94
CA GLY A 960 -48.08 -4.80 -10.07
C GLY A 960 -47.77 -5.89 -11.09
N ILE A 961 -46.92 -5.60 -12.06
CA ILE A 961 -46.62 -6.47 -13.21
C ILE A 961 -45.13 -6.84 -13.19
N CYS A 962 -44.80 -8.13 -13.27
CA CYS A 962 -43.41 -8.58 -13.35
C CYS A 962 -42.92 -8.76 -14.78
N GLY A 963 -41.62 -9.05 -14.95
CA GLY A 963 -40.97 -9.15 -16.26
C GLY A 963 -41.67 -10.04 -17.27
N SER A 964 -42.17 -11.22 -16.87
CA SER A 964 -42.93 -12.09 -17.78
C SER A 964 -44.28 -11.48 -18.19
N GLY A 965 -44.97 -10.81 -17.26
CA GLY A 965 -46.18 -10.04 -17.57
C GLY A 965 -45.90 -8.84 -18.49
N ILE A 966 -44.74 -8.20 -18.35
CA ILE A 966 -44.28 -7.09 -19.20
C ILE A 966 -43.99 -7.58 -20.63
N ILE A 967 -43.39 -8.77 -20.77
CA ILE A 967 -43.16 -9.40 -22.07
C ILE A 967 -44.51 -9.70 -22.77
N ASP A 968 -45.54 -10.10 -22.02
CA ASP A 968 -46.87 -10.35 -22.57
C ASP A 968 -47.63 -9.06 -22.93
N VAL A 969 -47.57 -8.02 -22.09
CA VAL A 969 -48.52 -6.91 -22.16
C VAL A 969 -48.43 -6.10 -23.46
N VAL A 970 -47.23 -5.80 -23.94
CA VAL A 970 -47.05 -5.00 -25.17
C VAL A 970 -47.54 -5.75 -26.42
N PRO A 971 -47.16 -7.02 -26.66
CA PRO A 971 -47.74 -7.83 -27.72
C PRO A 971 -49.27 -7.93 -27.63
N GLN A 972 -49.84 -8.12 -26.43
CA GLN A 972 -51.29 -8.23 -26.26
C GLN A 972 -52.00 -6.91 -26.59
N LEU A 973 -51.47 -5.77 -26.13
CA LEU A 973 -52.00 -4.44 -26.48
C LEU A 973 -51.96 -4.21 -28.00
N PHE A 974 -50.87 -4.62 -28.66
CA PHE A 974 -50.72 -4.47 -30.12
C PHE A 974 -51.68 -5.37 -30.88
N LEU A 975 -51.77 -6.66 -30.51
CA LEU A 975 -52.66 -7.63 -31.15
C LEU A 975 -54.15 -7.31 -30.94
N ALA A 976 -54.49 -6.65 -29.83
CA ALA A 976 -55.82 -6.12 -29.57
C ALA A 976 -56.07 -4.76 -30.24
N GLY A 977 -55.11 -4.18 -30.97
CA GLY A 977 -55.24 -2.88 -31.64
C GLY A 977 -55.35 -1.69 -30.67
N ILE A 978 -54.99 -1.88 -29.40
CA ILE A 978 -54.98 -0.84 -28.36
C ILE A 978 -53.81 0.13 -28.56
N ILE A 979 -52.68 -0.40 -29.03
CA ILE A 979 -51.52 0.39 -29.48
C ILE A 979 -51.22 0.11 -30.95
N ASP A 980 -50.68 1.11 -31.65
CA ASP A 980 -50.22 0.96 -33.03
C ASP A 980 -48.77 0.40 -33.12
N LYS A 981 -48.26 0.25 -34.35
CA LYS A 981 -46.88 -0.23 -34.60
C LYS A 981 -45.78 0.68 -34.05
N THR A 982 -46.10 1.93 -33.74
CA THR A 982 -45.18 2.88 -33.10
C THR A 982 -45.23 2.77 -31.57
N GLY A 983 -46.19 2.02 -31.02
CA GLY A 983 -46.44 1.89 -29.58
C GLY A 983 -47.35 2.98 -29.02
N ARG A 984 -47.98 3.80 -29.87
CA ARG A 984 -48.91 4.84 -29.41
C ARG A 984 -50.28 4.25 -29.15
N PHE A 985 -50.89 4.63 -28.04
CA PHE A 985 -52.28 4.28 -27.77
C PHE A 985 -53.22 4.86 -28.83
N SER A 986 -54.08 4.00 -29.38
CA SER A 986 -55.07 4.40 -30.38
C SER A 986 -56.23 5.13 -29.71
N LYS A 987 -56.54 6.34 -30.19
CA LYS A 987 -57.68 7.14 -29.69
C LYS A 987 -59.03 6.58 -30.14
N ASP A 988 -59.02 5.68 -31.12
CA ASP A 988 -60.24 5.12 -31.72
C ASP A 988 -60.74 3.88 -30.97
N VAL A 989 -60.06 3.48 -29.90
CA VAL A 989 -60.41 2.30 -29.09
C VAL A 989 -61.34 2.69 -27.95
N ASN A 990 -62.60 2.26 -28.05
CA ASN A 990 -63.62 2.54 -27.05
C ASN A 990 -63.69 1.43 -26.00
N THR A 991 -63.01 1.61 -24.87
CA THR A 991 -63.04 0.71 -23.72
C THR A 991 -62.87 1.51 -22.42
N PRO A 992 -63.58 1.15 -21.33
CA PRO A 992 -63.40 1.82 -20.03
C PRO A 992 -61.98 1.67 -19.46
N ARG A 993 -61.20 0.71 -19.97
CA ARG A 993 -59.82 0.46 -19.55
C ARG A 993 -58.82 1.46 -20.13
N LEU A 994 -59.13 2.15 -21.22
CA LEU A 994 -58.24 3.13 -21.84
C LEU A 994 -58.65 4.54 -21.44
N ARG A 995 -57.76 5.28 -20.77
CA ARG A 995 -58.05 6.64 -20.28
C ARG A 995 -56.83 7.54 -20.36
N GLU A 996 -57.06 8.84 -20.21
CA GLU A 996 -56.00 9.84 -20.05
C GLU A 996 -55.93 10.26 -18.56
N THR A 997 -54.74 10.26 -17.98
CA THR A 997 -54.48 10.66 -16.59
C THR A 997 -53.18 11.46 -16.56
N ASP A 998 -53.21 12.64 -15.94
CA ASP A 998 -52.06 13.58 -15.87
C ASP A 998 -51.40 13.88 -17.23
N GLY A 999 -52.22 13.97 -18.30
CA GLY A 999 -51.75 14.25 -19.66
C GLY A 999 -51.12 13.06 -20.38
N GLN A 1000 -51.29 11.84 -19.85
CA GLN A 1000 -50.74 10.62 -20.41
C GLN A 1000 -51.81 9.53 -20.58
N MET A 1001 -51.80 8.86 -21.73
CA MET A 1001 -52.66 7.70 -21.96
C MET A 1001 -52.18 6.50 -21.14
N GLU A 1002 -53.13 5.81 -20.50
CA GLU A 1002 -52.92 4.59 -19.74
C GLU A 1002 -54.03 3.56 -19.98
N PHE A 1003 -53.67 2.28 -19.90
CA PHE A 1003 -54.58 1.14 -20.02
C PHE A 1003 -54.60 0.33 -18.73
N VAL A 1004 -55.79 0.09 -18.19
CA VAL A 1004 -56.00 -0.61 -16.92
C VAL A 1004 -55.91 -2.12 -17.11
N ILE A 1005 -54.92 -2.73 -16.45
CA ILE A 1005 -54.70 -4.18 -16.42
C ILE A 1005 -55.53 -4.82 -15.31
N ALA A 1006 -55.45 -4.29 -14.08
CA ALA A 1006 -56.25 -4.74 -12.95
C ALA A 1006 -56.92 -3.55 -12.25
N TRP A 1007 -58.20 -3.69 -11.89
CA TRP A 1007 -58.96 -2.65 -11.20
C TRP A 1007 -58.61 -2.60 -9.72
N ALA A 1008 -58.81 -1.45 -9.06
CA ALA A 1008 -58.53 -1.25 -7.63
C ALA A 1008 -59.18 -2.30 -6.70
N LYS A 1009 -60.34 -2.85 -7.08
CA LYS A 1009 -61.02 -3.93 -6.35
C LYS A 1009 -60.32 -5.30 -6.45
N GLU A 1010 -59.48 -5.49 -7.48
CA GLU A 1010 -58.69 -6.70 -7.73
C GLU A 1010 -57.28 -6.61 -7.11
N THR A 1011 -56.91 -5.45 -6.54
CA THR A 1011 -55.55 -5.16 -6.09
C THR A 1011 -55.45 -5.06 -4.58
N SER A 1012 -54.34 -5.49 -4.00
CA SER A 1012 -54.09 -5.32 -2.56
C SER A 1012 -53.60 -3.93 -2.18
N ILE A 1013 -53.29 -3.09 -3.17
CA ILE A 1013 -52.83 -1.71 -2.98
C ILE A 1013 -53.98 -0.68 -3.05
N GLY A 1014 -55.21 -1.13 -3.34
CA GLY A 1014 -56.39 -0.26 -3.40
C GLY A 1014 -56.37 0.77 -4.54
N GLN A 1015 -55.56 0.52 -5.59
CA GLN A 1015 -55.41 1.39 -6.76
C GLN A 1015 -55.44 0.54 -8.04
N ASP A 1016 -55.82 1.15 -9.17
CA ASP A 1016 -55.77 0.48 -10.47
C ASP A 1016 -54.31 0.23 -10.89
N VAL A 1017 -53.99 -0.99 -11.32
CA VAL A 1017 -52.70 -1.31 -11.95
C VAL A 1017 -52.82 -1.08 -13.44
N VAL A 1018 -52.01 -0.15 -13.97
CA VAL A 1018 -52.10 0.32 -15.36
C VAL A 1018 -50.76 0.23 -16.09
N ILE A 1019 -50.82 0.20 -17.42
CA ILE A 1019 -49.68 0.41 -18.32
C ILE A 1019 -49.87 1.74 -19.05
N CYS A 1020 -48.91 2.65 -18.91
CA CYS A 1020 -48.97 3.98 -19.50
C CYS A 1020 -48.06 4.13 -20.73
N GLN A 1021 -48.21 5.23 -21.48
CA GLN A 1021 -47.44 5.46 -22.72
C GLN A 1021 -45.90 5.40 -22.54
N ASN A 1022 -45.38 5.92 -21.42
CA ASN A 1022 -43.97 5.88 -21.06
C ASN A 1022 -43.50 4.44 -20.78
N ASP A 1023 -44.33 3.62 -20.12
CA ASP A 1023 -44.02 2.21 -19.87
C ASP A 1023 -43.84 1.46 -21.20
N VAL A 1024 -44.79 1.62 -22.14
CA VAL A 1024 -44.71 1.02 -23.48
C VAL A 1024 -43.42 1.46 -24.18
N ARG A 1025 -43.07 2.74 -24.07
CA ARG A 1025 -41.86 3.28 -24.69
C ARG A 1025 -40.58 2.70 -24.08
N ALA A 1026 -40.52 2.56 -22.76
CA ALA A 1026 -39.38 1.96 -22.06
C ALA A 1026 -39.14 0.51 -22.51
N ILE A 1027 -40.22 -0.29 -22.58
CA ILE A 1027 -40.16 -1.69 -23.04
C ILE A 1027 -39.68 -1.77 -24.50
N GLN A 1028 -40.18 -0.88 -25.37
CA GLN A 1028 -39.74 -0.82 -26.76
C GLN A 1028 -38.26 -0.50 -26.91
N LEU A 1029 -37.75 0.47 -26.14
CA LEU A 1029 -36.34 0.85 -26.16
C LEU A 1029 -35.45 -0.31 -25.68
N ALA A 1030 -35.83 -0.97 -24.59
CA ALA A 1030 -35.12 -2.13 -24.07
C ALA A 1030 -35.05 -3.27 -25.09
N LYS A 1031 -36.20 -3.62 -25.69
CA LYS A 1031 -36.29 -4.62 -26.75
C LYS A 1031 -35.48 -4.23 -27.99
N ALA A 1032 -35.53 -2.95 -28.38
CA ALA A 1032 -34.81 -2.45 -29.55
C ALA A 1032 -33.30 -2.51 -29.35
N ALA A 1033 -32.79 -2.19 -28.16
CA ALA A 1033 -31.38 -2.29 -27.82
C ALA A 1033 -30.86 -3.73 -27.96
N MET A 1034 -31.53 -4.72 -27.36
CA MET A 1034 -31.15 -6.14 -27.49
C MET A 1034 -31.18 -6.61 -28.94
N TYR A 1035 -32.26 -6.29 -29.67
CA TYR A 1035 -32.41 -6.70 -31.06
C TYR A 1035 -31.36 -6.05 -31.98
N ALA A 1036 -31.05 -4.77 -31.75
CA ALA A 1036 -30.01 -4.06 -32.51
C ALA A 1036 -28.63 -4.66 -32.21
N GLY A 1037 -28.29 -4.92 -30.94
CA GLY A 1037 -27.05 -5.59 -30.56
C GLY A 1037 -26.92 -6.97 -31.21
N SER A 1038 -27.98 -7.78 -31.14
CA SER A 1038 -28.04 -9.11 -31.74
C SER A 1038 -27.93 -9.10 -33.27
N LYS A 1039 -28.27 -7.98 -33.92
CA LYS A 1039 -28.15 -7.78 -35.37
C LYS A 1039 -26.77 -7.29 -35.80
N ILE A 1040 -26.04 -6.62 -34.90
CA ILE A 1040 -24.71 -6.06 -35.14
C ILE A 1040 -23.64 -7.14 -34.95
N LEU A 1041 -23.81 -7.98 -33.93
CA LEU A 1041 -23.08 -9.24 -33.78
C LEU A 1041 -23.38 -10.16 -34.97
#